data_AF-A0A943KGZ5-F1
#
_entry.id   AF-A0A943KGZ5-F1
#
_cell.length_a   1.000
_cell.length_b   1.000
_cell.length_c   1.000
_cell.angle_alpha   90.00
_cell.angle_beta   90.00
_cell.angle_gamma   90.00
#
_symmetry.space_group_name_H-M   'P 1'
#
loop_
_entity.id
_entity.type
_entity.pdbx_description
1 polymer ?
#
loop_
_entity_poly.entity_id
_entity_poly.type
_entity_poly.pdbx_seq_one_letter_code
_entity_poly.pdbx_strand_id
1 'polypeptide(L)'
;MNKKKKLYSIILLGAALLSSCGKSSSIDSNPTTPSITGGDNSNSSVDRYLVSFNEVIDCSIQLDHSDNKYKEGELVSIVLGISNESKEFDRFECDDASIEINSSTSNRIEASFIMPKKNVVIDVIMKDKDLDSFRIKELKNYSTYDASLKEGDKFKVGDSVELIFSGSYFSSSDVSNTYIQINDEYYHPSLVDSINGSATSMSLSFVMPNKDISIIISTGNNQISNKGFKVSLDENEYVDLIAYNPEEKYIRFYGGLVRKIGYKVTSVQYKIGADGQWTDNYSLFDISNICNLYILNITADVEIKVIGEFTGVRTITYINEDAIIPTTSSLYYEGTEGDTYSVSFKPHPKYTLTGKPTFEGVEVNDDDVTDTYFKLTIGLSDITITFPAKINNKITVLDNHDLDSYIIKKDNIETDCCASLATFNFYPTMKRGKVITAARTIDSNGTKGNWCYPSDDSYGVQSIEMKMPKSGDCQIEINSDDGFTIDIDKIDHGSMTINRDTFRKNDRVYFTIQTESNFYRFNKLIDSETGETIETTMNENSGYFTMPEKSLKLKAIIVEVEKADVNLIGDLDKLESIDIQGNKSLTRMNKDKILGTFIVGEYITILPVTLKSQYQDDYIVTVKKIVNGKEEEIKSEYGSYSFSVEEGLTDIVVSVEEKAQVKSFKATINKPDGVNLTFKVNFKSVTSLDDTLIPGDDGKARLEIFVNEYAKPSDYNVQVLDNENNEVVAVSGVTSVAYMIYSDITINITAK
;
A
#
# COMPACT_ATOMS: atom_id res chain seq x y z
N MET A 1 20.82 8.25 -52.65
CA MET A 1 21.85 7.18 -52.61
C MET A 1 21.50 6.20 -51.50
N ASN A 2 21.32 4.92 -51.88
CA ASN A 2 21.26 3.66 -51.11
C ASN A 2 20.95 3.72 -49.60
N LYS A 3 19.74 3.32 -49.16
CA LYS A 3 19.31 1.94 -48.80
C LYS A 3 20.22 1.22 -47.78
N LYS A 4 19.70 1.00 -46.56
CA LYS A 4 19.27 -0.33 -46.07
C LYS A 4 18.73 -0.24 -44.63
N LYS A 5 17.42 -0.52 -44.47
CA LYS A 5 16.81 -1.00 -43.23
C LYS A 5 17.25 -2.47 -43.02
N LYS A 6 17.69 -2.84 -41.81
CA LYS A 6 17.89 -4.23 -41.39
C LYS A 6 16.65 -4.70 -40.63
N LEU A 7 16.04 -5.77 -41.15
CA LEU A 7 15.08 -6.64 -40.49
C LEU A 7 15.78 -7.36 -39.32
N TYR A 8 15.10 -7.48 -38.18
CA TYR A 8 15.36 -8.54 -37.20
C TYR A 8 14.25 -9.59 -37.33
N SER A 9 14.66 -10.82 -37.61
CA SER A 9 13.83 -12.02 -37.65
C SER A 9 13.67 -12.57 -36.24
N ILE A 10 12.44 -12.85 -35.80
CA ILE A 10 12.16 -13.75 -34.68
C ILE A 10 11.50 -15.00 -35.26
N ILE A 11 12.09 -16.15 -34.93
CA ILE A 11 11.68 -17.49 -35.29
C ILE A 11 10.68 -17.97 -34.24
N LEU A 12 9.44 -18.26 -34.63
CA LEU A 12 8.49 -19.04 -33.82
C LEU A 12 8.42 -20.46 -34.41
N LEU A 13 8.78 -21.47 -33.61
CA LEU A 13 8.49 -22.88 -33.88
C LEU A 13 7.15 -23.23 -33.22
N GLY A 14 6.22 -23.77 -33.98
CA GLY A 14 4.98 -24.36 -33.48
C GLY A 14 5.02 -25.89 -33.40
N ALA A 15 4.12 -26.43 -32.57
CA ALA A 15 3.39 -27.71 -32.71
C ALA A 15 2.40 -27.79 -31.52
N ALA A 16 1.09 -27.54 -31.70
CA ALA A 16 0.02 -28.42 -32.21
C ALA A 16 -0.52 -29.43 -31.17
N LEU A 17 -1.85 -29.42 -30.95
CA LEU A 17 -2.78 -30.58 -30.96
C LEU A 17 -4.23 -30.19 -30.52
N LEU A 18 -5.20 -30.39 -31.44
CA LEU A 18 -6.54 -31.04 -31.35
C LEU A 18 -7.46 -30.76 -30.12
N SER A 19 -8.80 -30.63 -30.18
CA SER A 19 -9.84 -30.91 -31.18
C SER A 19 -11.24 -30.61 -30.59
N SER A 20 -12.24 -30.34 -31.45
CA SER A 20 -13.69 -30.70 -31.32
C SER A 20 -14.55 -29.94 -30.28
N CYS A 21 -15.84 -29.64 -30.44
CA CYS A 21 -16.86 -29.66 -31.51
C CYS A 21 -18.19 -29.23 -30.83
N GLY A 22 -19.08 -28.48 -31.48
CA GLY A 22 -20.55 -28.62 -31.24
C GLY A 22 -21.42 -27.37 -31.01
N LYS A 23 -22.09 -26.95 -32.11
CA LYS A 23 -23.55 -26.65 -32.29
C LYS A 23 -24.22 -25.49 -31.51
N SER A 24 -24.63 -24.42 -32.21
CA SER A 24 -25.95 -24.12 -32.83
C SER A 24 -26.98 -23.51 -31.86
N SER A 25 -27.62 -22.37 -32.17
CA SER A 25 -28.86 -22.36 -32.97
C SER A 25 -29.27 -20.98 -33.54
N SER A 26 -29.94 -21.08 -34.69
CA SER A 26 -30.68 -20.15 -35.57
C SER A 26 -31.69 -19.15 -34.96
N ILE A 27 -32.09 -18.14 -35.75
CA ILE A 27 -33.50 -17.75 -36.03
C ILE A 27 -33.63 -17.07 -37.42
N ASP A 28 -34.75 -17.41 -38.07
CA ASP A 28 -35.31 -17.10 -39.40
C ASP A 28 -35.39 -15.64 -39.88
N SER A 29 -35.43 -15.44 -41.21
CA SER A 29 -36.63 -14.93 -41.93
C SER A 29 -36.48 -14.84 -43.47
N ASN A 30 -37.42 -15.48 -44.17
CA ASN A 30 -37.86 -15.20 -45.56
C ASN A 30 -38.94 -14.08 -45.52
N PRO A 31 -39.51 -13.49 -46.62
CA PRO A 31 -39.60 -13.92 -48.04
C PRO A 31 -39.30 -12.75 -49.06
N THR A 32 -39.27 -12.88 -50.40
CA THR A 32 -40.42 -12.99 -51.35
C THR A 32 -39.90 -12.92 -52.80
N THR A 33 -40.39 -13.77 -53.71
CA THR A 33 -40.13 -13.76 -55.18
C THR A 33 -41.19 -12.94 -55.93
N PRO A 34 -40.96 -12.49 -57.20
CA PRO A 34 -41.51 -13.25 -58.33
C PRO A 34 -40.67 -13.30 -59.64
N SER A 35 -40.60 -14.53 -60.19
CA SER A 35 -40.55 -15.02 -61.59
C SER A 35 -40.14 -14.12 -62.77
N ILE A 36 -39.13 -14.56 -63.55
CA ILE A 36 -39.22 -14.71 -65.02
C ILE A 36 -38.54 -16.04 -65.44
N THR A 37 -39.26 -16.78 -66.28
CA THR A 37 -38.98 -18.08 -66.89
C THR A 37 -37.95 -18.07 -68.02
N GLY A 38 -37.15 -19.15 -68.11
CA GLY A 38 -36.80 -19.77 -69.39
C GLY A 38 -35.32 -20.14 -69.59
N GLY A 39 -35.06 -21.43 -69.80
CA GLY A 39 -33.96 -21.87 -70.67
C GLY A 39 -32.91 -22.80 -70.05
N ASP A 40 -33.19 -24.10 -70.13
CA ASP A 40 -32.28 -25.25 -70.29
C ASP A 40 -30.98 -25.43 -69.48
N ASN A 41 -30.96 -26.60 -68.85
CA ASN A 41 -29.88 -27.29 -68.16
C ASN A 41 -28.57 -27.37 -68.96
N SER A 42 -27.50 -26.84 -68.37
CA SER A 42 -26.23 -27.55 -68.28
C SER A 42 -25.68 -27.42 -66.86
N ASN A 43 -25.98 -28.42 -66.03
CA ASN A 43 -25.42 -28.56 -64.69
C ASN A 43 -23.93 -28.93 -64.81
N SER A 44 -23.08 -27.92 -65.02
CA SER A 44 -21.73 -27.99 -64.51
C SER A 44 -21.80 -27.52 -63.05
N SER A 45 -21.66 -28.43 -62.10
CA SER A 45 -21.48 -28.02 -60.70
C SER A 45 -20.10 -27.38 -60.61
N VAL A 46 -20.05 -26.08 -60.87
CA VAL A 46 -18.83 -25.30 -60.63
C VAL A 46 -18.64 -25.27 -59.12
N ASP A 47 -17.54 -25.83 -58.63
CA ASP A 47 -17.19 -25.79 -57.21
C ASP A 47 -17.19 -24.32 -56.75
N ARG A 48 -18.04 -24.00 -55.77
CA ARG A 48 -18.10 -22.67 -55.14
C ARG A 48 -17.55 -22.77 -53.72
N TYR A 49 -16.66 -21.86 -53.39
CA TYR A 49 -15.93 -21.82 -52.13
C TYR A 49 -16.47 -20.67 -51.25
N LEU A 50 -16.48 -20.87 -49.94
CA LEU A 50 -17.02 -19.94 -48.96
C LEU A 50 -15.94 -18.94 -48.52
N VAL A 51 -16.32 -17.67 -48.38
CA VAL A 51 -15.55 -16.65 -47.67
C VAL A 51 -16.20 -16.40 -46.31
N SER A 52 -15.40 -16.47 -45.24
CA SER A 52 -15.84 -16.23 -43.87
C SER A 52 -14.84 -15.36 -43.11
N PHE A 53 -15.30 -14.72 -42.05
CA PHE A 53 -14.47 -13.93 -41.15
C PHE A 53 -14.49 -14.57 -39.76
N ASN A 54 -13.36 -14.54 -39.06
CA ASN A 54 -13.37 -14.80 -37.63
C ASN A 54 -14.05 -13.62 -36.90
N GLU A 55 -14.31 -13.77 -35.59
CA GLU A 55 -15.13 -12.84 -34.81
C GLU A 55 -14.84 -11.36 -35.12
N VAL A 56 -15.87 -10.66 -35.60
CA VAL A 56 -15.76 -9.27 -36.04
C VAL A 56 -16.34 -8.37 -34.96
N ILE A 57 -15.46 -7.66 -34.26
CA ILE A 57 -15.81 -6.67 -33.23
C ILE A 57 -15.47 -5.29 -33.78
N ASP A 58 -16.22 -4.26 -33.41
CA ASP A 58 -15.94 -2.84 -33.73
C ASP A 58 -16.01 -2.43 -35.23
N CYS A 59 -16.44 -3.34 -36.10
CA CYS A 59 -16.68 -3.05 -37.51
C CYS A 59 -17.82 -3.91 -38.09
N SER A 60 -18.29 -3.52 -39.26
CA SER A 60 -19.28 -4.20 -40.08
C SER A 60 -18.65 -4.58 -41.40
N ILE A 61 -19.01 -5.76 -41.94
CA ILE A 61 -18.43 -6.28 -43.19
C ILE A 61 -19.55 -6.55 -44.18
N GLN A 62 -19.34 -6.13 -45.42
CA GLN A 62 -20.19 -6.46 -46.56
C GLN A 62 -19.36 -7.10 -47.67
N LEU A 63 -19.90 -8.19 -48.23
CA LEU A 63 -19.38 -8.85 -49.42
C LEU A 63 -20.31 -8.59 -50.61
N ASP A 64 -19.79 -8.70 -51.84
CA ASP A 64 -20.55 -8.49 -53.07
C ASP A 64 -21.50 -9.65 -53.42
N HIS A 65 -21.26 -10.86 -52.93
CA HIS A 65 -22.24 -11.95 -52.97
C HIS A 65 -22.96 -12.13 -51.63
N SER A 66 -24.29 -12.14 -51.66
CA SER A 66 -25.13 -12.36 -50.47
C SER A 66 -25.07 -13.78 -49.89
N ASP A 67 -24.62 -14.77 -50.68
CA ASP A 67 -24.43 -16.15 -50.24
C ASP A 67 -22.99 -16.44 -49.77
N ASN A 68 -22.10 -15.42 -49.81
CA ASN A 68 -20.68 -15.47 -49.50
C ASN A 68 -19.89 -16.56 -50.28
N LYS A 69 -20.42 -17.04 -51.42
CA LYS A 69 -19.83 -18.15 -52.19
C LYS A 69 -19.38 -17.72 -53.59
N TYR A 70 -18.15 -18.09 -53.93
CA TYR A 70 -17.47 -17.64 -55.15
C TYR A 70 -16.84 -18.81 -55.91
N LYS A 71 -16.72 -18.69 -57.22
CA LYS A 71 -16.01 -19.64 -58.09
C LYS A 71 -14.50 -19.35 -58.03
N GLU A 72 -13.67 -20.37 -58.24
CA GLU A 72 -12.23 -20.18 -58.41
C GLU A 72 -11.96 -19.13 -59.52
N GLY A 73 -11.06 -18.18 -59.23
CA GLY A 73 -10.71 -17.09 -60.15
C GLY A 73 -11.68 -15.90 -60.18
N GLU A 74 -12.79 -15.97 -59.44
CA GLU A 74 -13.75 -14.87 -59.29
C GLU A 74 -13.18 -13.77 -58.38
N LEU A 75 -13.44 -12.50 -58.71
CA LEU A 75 -13.07 -11.37 -57.86
C LEU A 75 -14.06 -11.27 -56.71
N VAL A 76 -13.54 -11.22 -55.48
CA VAL A 76 -14.31 -11.01 -54.25
C VAL A 76 -14.12 -9.56 -53.81
N SER A 77 -15.20 -8.84 -53.57
CA SER A 77 -15.16 -7.45 -53.07
C SER A 77 -15.59 -7.38 -51.60
N ILE A 78 -14.80 -6.70 -50.78
CA ILE A 78 -15.00 -6.52 -49.34
C ILE A 78 -15.18 -5.03 -49.04
N VAL A 79 -16.24 -4.68 -48.30
CA VAL A 79 -16.43 -3.34 -47.75
C VAL A 79 -16.51 -3.44 -46.23
N LEU A 80 -15.55 -2.84 -45.54
CA LEU A 80 -15.49 -2.72 -44.09
C LEU A 80 -16.02 -1.34 -43.67
N GLY A 81 -16.99 -1.28 -42.75
CA GLY A 81 -17.41 -0.05 -42.08
C GLY A 81 -17.01 -0.09 -40.61
N ILE A 82 -16.14 0.83 -40.17
CA ILE A 82 -15.66 0.91 -38.78
C ILE A 82 -16.73 1.59 -37.93
N SER A 83 -17.26 0.88 -36.94
CA SER A 83 -18.37 1.37 -36.09
C SER A 83 -17.89 1.96 -34.77
N ASN A 84 -16.70 1.60 -34.29
CA ASN A 84 -16.12 2.13 -33.07
C ASN A 84 -15.18 3.32 -33.37
N GLU A 85 -15.54 4.51 -32.87
CA GLU A 85 -14.78 5.74 -33.11
C GLU A 85 -13.37 5.73 -32.50
N SER A 86 -13.11 4.87 -31.50
CA SER A 86 -11.80 4.74 -30.83
C SER A 86 -10.80 3.81 -31.54
N LYS A 87 -11.27 3.08 -32.57
CA LYS A 87 -10.46 2.12 -33.33
C LYS A 87 -10.20 2.61 -34.77
N GLU A 88 -9.08 2.22 -35.34
CA GLU A 88 -8.80 2.32 -36.78
C GLU A 88 -8.36 0.96 -37.35
N PHE A 89 -8.56 0.77 -38.65
CA PHE A 89 -8.16 -0.44 -39.34
C PHE A 89 -6.63 -0.53 -39.45
N ASP A 90 -6.06 -1.68 -39.08
CA ASP A 90 -4.62 -1.96 -39.26
C ASP A 90 -4.37 -2.76 -40.54
N ARG A 91 -4.90 -3.98 -40.62
CA ARG A 91 -4.72 -4.88 -41.78
C ARG A 91 -5.74 -6.01 -41.84
N PHE A 92 -5.82 -6.66 -43.00
CA PHE A 92 -6.39 -8.00 -43.11
C PHE A 92 -5.29 -9.05 -42.95
N GLU A 93 -5.60 -10.15 -42.28
CA GLU A 93 -4.71 -11.31 -42.18
C GLU A 93 -5.42 -12.52 -42.80
N CYS A 94 -4.77 -13.17 -43.76
CA CYS A 94 -5.31 -14.28 -44.51
C CYS A 94 -4.17 -15.12 -45.10
N ASP A 95 -4.13 -16.41 -44.74
CA ASP A 95 -3.10 -17.34 -45.24
C ASP A 95 -3.37 -17.82 -46.67
N ASP A 96 -4.62 -17.68 -47.12
CA ASP A 96 -5.15 -18.36 -48.29
C ASP A 96 -5.21 -17.48 -49.54
N ALA A 97 -5.24 -16.15 -49.36
CA ALA A 97 -5.30 -15.18 -50.43
C ALA A 97 -4.66 -13.85 -50.01
N SER A 98 -4.02 -13.16 -50.97
CA SER A 98 -3.53 -11.79 -50.75
C SER A 98 -4.67 -10.81 -51.02
N ILE A 99 -5.07 -10.07 -49.98
CA ILE A 99 -6.13 -9.07 -50.04
C ILE A 99 -5.52 -7.70 -50.39
N GLU A 100 -6.04 -7.10 -51.45
CA GLU A 100 -5.61 -5.79 -51.93
C GLU A 100 -6.59 -4.71 -51.43
N ILE A 101 -6.06 -3.64 -50.84
CA ILE A 101 -6.87 -2.50 -50.39
C ILE A 101 -7.02 -1.54 -51.57
N ASN A 102 -8.25 -1.39 -52.05
CA ASN A 102 -8.59 -0.55 -53.20
C ASN A 102 -8.79 0.91 -52.79
N SER A 103 -9.43 1.15 -51.65
CA SER A 103 -9.64 2.49 -51.08
C SER A 103 -9.79 2.44 -49.56
N SER A 104 -9.45 3.54 -48.88
CA SER A 104 -9.51 3.63 -47.42
C SER A 104 -9.81 5.06 -46.97
N THR A 105 -10.84 5.23 -46.14
CA THR A 105 -11.13 6.44 -45.36
C THR A 105 -11.08 6.12 -43.87
N SER A 106 -11.22 7.13 -43.01
CA SER A 106 -11.16 6.98 -41.54
C SER A 106 -12.24 6.06 -40.95
N ASN A 107 -13.29 5.74 -41.69
CA ASN A 107 -14.42 4.93 -41.23
C ASN A 107 -14.85 3.84 -42.24
N ARG A 108 -14.18 3.70 -43.39
CA ARG A 108 -14.55 2.74 -44.42
C ARG A 108 -13.34 2.24 -45.20
N ILE A 109 -13.22 0.92 -45.36
CA ILE A 109 -12.18 0.26 -46.15
C ILE A 109 -12.84 -0.53 -47.28
N GLU A 110 -12.34 -0.40 -48.50
CA GLU A 110 -12.76 -1.22 -49.64
C GLU A 110 -11.56 -2.04 -50.12
N ALA A 111 -11.72 -3.36 -50.16
CA ALA A 111 -10.66 -4.30 -50.50
C ALA A 111 -11.19 -5.40 -51.43
N SER A 112 -10.28 -6.13 -52.07
CA SER A 112 -10.65 -7.27 -52.92
C SER A 112 -9.55 -8.32 -53.00
N PHE A 113 -9.91 -9.52 -53.42
CA PHE A 113 -8.96 -10.58 -53.75
C PHE A 113 -9.54 -11.54 -54.80
N ILE A 114 -8.69 -12.37 -55.40
CA ILE A 114 -9.11 -13.40 -56.36
C ILE A 114 -9.32 -14.72 -55.62
N MET A 115 -10.50 -15.33 -55.79
CA MET A 115 -10.89 -16.52 -55.05
C MET A 115 -10.00 -17.73 -55.40
N PRO A 116 -9.32 -18.35 -54.42
CA PRO A 116 -8.55 -19.57 -54.64
C PRO A 116 -9.46 -20.80 -54.68
N LYS A 117 -8.88 -21.96 -55.04
CA LYS A 117 -9.58 -23.26 -55.09
C LYS A 117 -9.82 -23.88 -53.69
N LYS A 118 -10.26 -23.08 -52.72
CA LYS A 118 -10.58 -23.48 -51.34
C LYS A 118 -11.36 -22.37 -50.63
N ASN A 119 -12.00 -22.71 -49.51
CA ASN A 119 -12.61 -21.72 -48.64
C ASN A 119 -11.54 -20.78 -48.07
N VAL A 120 -11.92 -19.54 -47.80
CA VAL A 120 -11.03 -18.49 -47.29
C VAL A 120 -11.59 -17.96 -45.98
N VAL A 121 -10.73 -17.92 -44.96
CA VAL A 121 -11.03 -17.26 -43.68
C VAL A 121 -10.17 -16.01 -43.57
N ILE A 122 -10.76 -14.89 -43.17
CA ILE A 122 -10.09 -13.58 -43.10
C ILE A 122 -10.22 -13.04 -41.67
N ASP A 123 -9.11 -12.60 -41.12
CA ASP A 123 -9.06 -11.83 -39.88
C ASP A 123 -8.97 -10.32 -40.19
N VAL A 124 -9.73 -9.52 -39.45
CA VAL A 124 -9.68 -8.06 -39.52
C VAL A 124 -9.00 -7.54 -38.26
N ILE A 125 -7.81 -6.97 -38.41
CA ILE A 125 -7.04 -6.45 -37.29
C ILE A 125 -7.32 -4.95 -37.14
N MET A 126 -7.82 -4.57 -35.97
CA MET A 126 -8.09 -3.20 -35.57
C MET A 126 -7.05 -2.74 -34.53
N LYS A 127 -6.67 -1.46 -34.53
CA LYS A 127 -5.80 -0.85 -33.52
C LYS A 127 -6.43 0.41 -32.94
N ASP A 128 -5.97 0.86 -31.78
CA ASP A 128 -6.46 2.08 -31.14
C ASP A 128 -6.02 3.35 -31.90
N LYS A 129 -6.88 4.36 -31.98
CA LYS A 129 -6.51 5.68 -32.50
C LYS A 129 -5.65 6.43 -31.48
N ASP A 130 -4.37 6.69 -31.79
CA ASP A 130 -3.48 7.53 -30.97
C ASP A 130 -3.70 9.02 -31.28
N LEU A 131 -4.63 9.68 -30.59
CA LEU A 131 -4.78 11.15 -30.65
C LEU A 131 -4.94 11.72 -29.23
N ASP A 132 -3.93 12.49 -28.81
CA ASP A 132 -3.85 13.33 -27.59
C ASP A 132 -3.53 12.63 -26.24
N SER A 133 -2.75 11.55 -26.24
CA SER A 133 -2.13 11.04 -25.00
C SER A 133 -0.61 11.22 -25.02
N PHE A 134 -0.07 11.71 -23.90
CA PHE A 134 1.36 11.78 -23.64
C PHE A 134 1.72 10.73 -22.62
N ARG A 135 2.98 10.29 -22.63
CA ARG A 135 3.43 9.22 -21.74
C ARG A 135 4.40 9.72 -20.68
N ILE A 136 4.47 8.95 -19.60
CA ILE A 136 5.65 8.89 -18.75
C ILE A 136 6.74 8.22 -19.59
N LYS A 137 7.61 9.03 -20.19
CA LYS A 137 8.68 8.56 -21.08
C LYS A 137 9.75 7.82 -20.30
N GLU A 138 9.99 8.23 -19.06
CA GLU A 138 11.00 7.65 -18.17
C GLU A 138 10.56 7.85 -16.72
N LEU A 139 10.67 6.81 -15.91
CA LEU A 139 10.48 6.90 -14.47
C LEU A 139 11.67 6.24 -13.77
N LYS A 140 12.49 7.05 -13.12
CA LYS A 140 13.66 6.61 -12.35
C LYS A 140 13.37 6.75 -10.87
N ASN A 141 13.26 5.63 -10.16
CA ASN A 141 13.02 5.62 -8.73
C ASN A 141 14.28 5.17 -7.98
N TYR A 142 14.95 6.14 -7.35
CA TYR A 142 16.13 5.95 -6.49
C TYR A 142 15.77 5.91 -5.00
N SER A 143 14.47 5.85 -4.67
CA SER A 143 14.00 5.65 -3.31
C SER A 143 13.76 4.17 -3.01
N THR A 144 13.47 3.84 -1.75
CA THR A 144 13.04 2.50 -1.32
C THR A 144 11.52 2.31 -1.39
N TYR A 145 10.77 3.28 -1.93
CA TYR A 145 9.31 3.27 -1.92
C TYR A 145 8.74 2.76 -3.24
N ASP A 146 7.62 2.03 -3.18
CA ASP A 146 6.90 1.60 -4.36
C ASP A 146 6.05 2.75 -4.92
N ALA A 147 6.22 3.05 -6.21
CA ALA A 147 5.48 4.10 -6.91
C ALA A 147 4.30 3.52 -7.69
N SER A 148 3.16 4.21 -7.70
CA SER A 148 1.94 3.78 -8.41
C SER A 148 2.04 3.91 -9.94
N LEU A 149 2.89 4.79 -10.43
CA LEU A 149 3.10 5.04 -11.86
C LEU A 149 4.32 4.28 -12.38
N LYS A 150 4.31 3.97 -13.68
CA LYS A 150 5.42 3.29 -14.37
C LYS A 150 5.73 3.93 -15.72
N GLU A 151 6.93 3.65 -16.21
CA GLU A 151 7.31 4.03 -17.56
C GLU A 151 6.33 3.45 -18.60
N GLY A 152 5.92 4.28 -19.55
CA GLY A 152 4.95 3.94 -20.59
C GLY A 152 3.50 4.22 -20.26
N ASP A 153 3.14 4.56 -19.01
CA ASP A 153 1.78 5.00 -18.67
C ASP A 153 1.39 6.24 -19.48
N LYS A 154 0.16 6.26 -20.01
CA LYS A 154 -0.37 7.29 -20.90
C LYS A 154 -1.50 8.06 -20.24
N PHE A 155 -1.46 9.39 -20.34
CA PHE A 155 -2.49 10.30 -19.81
C PHE A 155 -2.83 11.38 -20.85
N LYS A 156 -4.03 11.96 -20.79
CA LYS A 156 -4.41 13.08 -21.67
C LYS A 156 -3.86 14.38 -21.11
N VAL A 157 -3.65 15.35 -22.00
CA VAL A 157 -3.25 16.71 -21.59
C VAL A 157 -4.31 17.30 -20.66
N GLY A 158 -3.87 17.86 -19.53
CA GLY A 158 -4.75 18.49 -18.55
C GLY A 158 -5.33 17.52 -17.53
N ASP A 159 -5.10 16.21 -17.66
CA ASP A 159 -5.49 15.24 -16.63
C ASP A 159 -4.75 15.54 -15.31
N SER A 160 -5.48 15.50 -14.20
CA SER A 160 -4.88 15.48 -12.87
C SER A 160 -4.36 14.07 -12.61
N VAL A 161 -3.04 13.91 -12.60
CA VAL A 161 -2.36 12.64 -12.37
C VAL A 161 -1.86 12.61 -10.94
N GLU A 162 -2.09 11.49 -10.25
CA GLU A 162 -1.64 11.27 -8.89
C GLU A 162 -0.55 10.20 -8.85
N LEU A 163 0.65 10.59 -8.40
CA LEU A 163 1.75 9.68 -8.08
C LEU A 163 1.66 9.33 -6.60
N ILE A 164 1.42 8.05 -6.28
CA ILE A 164 1.26 7.54 -4.91
C ILE A 164 2.46 6.67 -4.57
N PHE A 165 2.99 6.86 -3.37
CA PHE A 165 4.03 6.03 -2.77
C PHE A 165 3.42 5.18 -1.68
N SER A 166 3.67 3.87 -1.74
CA SER A 166 3.21 2.91 -0.72
C SER A 166 4.37 2.43 0.15
N GLY A 167 4.11 2.28 1.45
CA GLY A 167 5.11 1.88 2.44
C GLY A 167 4.45 1.47 3.76
N SER A 168 5.23 0.93 4.69
CA SER A 168 4.68 0.48 5.98
C SER A 168 4.18 1.64 6.86
N TYR A 169 4.83 2.81 6.78
CA TYR A 169 4.46 4.03 7.47
C TYR A 169 5.30 5.22 6.96
N PHE A 170 4.68 6.38 6.78
CA PHE A 170 5.30 7.65 6.40
C PHE A 170 5.03 8.71 7.46
N SER A 171 5.96 9.64 7.60
CA SER A 171 5.93 10.78 8.51
C SER A 171 6.20 12.10 7.76
N SER A 172 6.05 13.23 8.45
CA SER A 172 6.42 14.54 7.89
C SER A 172 7.92 14.64 7.51
N SER A 173 8.79 13.90 8.19
CA SER A 173 10.20 13.80 7.78
C SER A 173 10.38 13.06 6.46
N ASP A 174 9.61 12.01 6.19
CA ASP A 174 9.70 11.26 4.92
C ASP A 174 9.26 12.14 3.75
N VAL A 175 8.21 12.95 3.95
CA VAL A 175 7.78 13.96 2.97
C VAL A 175 8.89 14.97 2.68
N SER A 176 9.47 15.55 3.72
CA SER A 176 10.53 16.56 3.59
C SER A 176 11.83 16.00 2.98
N ASN A 177 12.04 14.69 3.13
CA ASN A 177 13.22 14.00 2.62
C ASN A 177 12.99 13.36 1.24
N THR A 178 11.79 13.44 0.66
CA THR A 178 11.50 12.88 -0.67
C THR A 178 11.46 13.98 -1.71
N TYR A 179 12.30 13.85 -2.74
CA TYR A 179 12.43 14.79 -3.85
C TYR A 179 11.91 14.15 -5.12
N ILE A 180 10.95 14.81 -5.75
CA ILE A 180 10.33 14.36 -7.00
C ILE A 180 10.61 15.43 -8.04
N GLN A 181 11.35 15.07 -9.09
CA GLN A 181 11.60 15.93 -10.23
C GLN A 181 10.72 15.46 -11.39
N ILE A 182 9.90 16.37 -11.93
CA ILE A 182 9.13 16.14 -13.15
C ILE A 182 9.67 17.10 -14.21
N ASN A 183 10.41 16.54 -15.18
CA ASN A 183 11.24 17.32 -16.10
C ASN A 183 12.22 18.26 -15.36
N ASP A 184 11.97 19.57 -15.36
CA ASP A 184 12.84 20.59 -14.74
C ASP A 184 12.23 21.19 -13.47
N GLU A 185 11.09 20.66 -13.01
CA GLU A 185 10.36 21.14 -11.84
C GLU A 185 10.51 20.16 -10.66
N TYR A 186 10.61 20.71 -9.45
CA TYR A 186 10.96 19.98 -8.23
C TYR A 186 9.84 20.08 -7.20
N TYR A 187 9.51 18.94 -6.60
CA TYR A 187 8.36 18.77 -5.74
C TYR A 187 8.70 17.94 -4.50
N HIS A 188 7.94 18.20 -3.44
CA HIS A 188 7.80 17.30 -2.29
C HIS A 188 6.39 16.70 -2.30
N PRO A 189 6.22 15.41 -1.94
CA PRO A 189 4.90 14.79 -1.82
C PRO A 189 4.14 15.32 -0.59
N SER A 190 2.96 14.80 -0.32
CA SER A 190 2.16 15.07 0.89
C SER A 190 1.59 13.78 1.46
N LEU A 191 1.38 13.70 2.78
CA LEU A 191 0.77 12.52 3.39
C LEU A 191 -0.69 12.36 2.95
N VAL A 192 -1.11 11.13 2.64
CA VAL A 192 -2.50 10.79 2.31
C VAL A 192 -3.21 10.32 3.59
N ASP A 193 -4.40 10.88 3.88
CA ASP A 193 -5.24 10.49 5.03
C ASP A 193 -4.51 10.40 6.38
N SER A 194 -3.63 11.36 6.66
CA SER A 194 -2.73 11.25 7.81
C SER A 194 -3.45 11.22 9.17
N ILE A 195 -3.08 10.27 10.03
CA ILE A 195 -3.49 10.17 11.44
C ILE A 195 -2.27 10.49 12.30
N ASN A 196 -2.37 11.50 13.18
CA ASN A 196 -1.27 11.92 14.08
C ASN A 196 0.08 12.23 13.37
N GLY A 197 0.03 12.84 12.18
CA GLY A 197 1.25 13.17 11.42
C GLY A 197 1.88 11.99 10.71
N SER A 198 1.10 10.92 10.48
CA SER A 198 1.56 9.73 9.80
C SER A 198 0.55 9.13 8.84
N ALA A 199 1.02 8.43 7.81
CA ALA A 199 0.18 7.80 6.81
C ALA A 199 0.78 6.48 6.29
N THR A 200 -0.05 5.62 5.71
CA THR A 200 0.42 4.43 4.98
C THR A 200 0.81 4.75 3.53
N SER A 201 0.52 5.97 3.07
CA SER A 201 0.94 6.45 1.76
C SER A 201 1.19 7.96 1.76
N MET A 202 1.98 8.40 0.79
CA MET A 202 2.15 9.81 0.44
C MET A 202 1.93 9.99 -1.06
N SER A 203 1.45 11.14 -1.50
CA SER A 203 1.17 11.39 -2.91
C SER A 203 1.62 12.76 -3.40
N LEU A 204 1.81 12.86 -4.72
CA LEU A 204 2.00 14.10 -5.44
C LEU A 204 0.97 14.16 -6.57
N SER A 205 0.14 15.20 -6.57
CA SER A 205 -0.75 15.50 -7.68
C SER A 205 -0.11 16.52 -8.63
N PHE A 206 -0.14 16.25 -9.93
CA PHE A 206 0.32 17.17 -10.97
C PHE A 206 -0.59 17.11 -12.19
N VAL A 207 -0.53 18.13 -13.04
CA VAL A 207 -1.33 18.20 -14.27
C VAL A 207 -0.49 17.72 -15.44
N MET A 208 -1.00 16.76 -16.22
CA MET A 208 -0.27 16.22 -17.36
C MET A 208 -0.05 17.30 -18.44
N PRO A 209 1.21 17.63 -18.81
CA PRO A 209 1.49 18.65 -19.79
C PRO A 209 1.31 18.13 -21.23
N ASN A 210 1.31 19.05 -22.19
CA ASN A 210 1.28 18.75 -23.63
C ASN A 210 2.64 18.26 -24.18
N LYS A 211 3.29 17.35 -23.45
CA LYS A 211 4.55 16.71 -23.81
C LYS A 211 4.74 15.44 -22.96
N ASP A 212 5.55 14.52 -23.48
CA ASP A 212 6.08 13.42 -22.69
C ASP A 212 6.85 13.96 -21.48
N ILE A 213 6.75 13.27 -20.35
CA ILE A 213 7.42 13.66 -19.09
C ILE A 213 8.42 12.61 -18.64
N SER A 214 9.49 13.07 -17.98
CA SER A 214 10.40 12.22 -17.20
C SER A 214 10.20 12.50 -15.72
N ILE A 215 10.11 11.44 -14.90
CA ILE A 215 9.96 11.53 -13.45
C ILE A 215 11.19 10.91 -12.78
N ILE A 216 11.84 11.66 -11.89
CA ILE A 216 12.92 11.16 -11.03
C ILE A 216 12.46 11.26 -9.58
N ILE A 217 12.50 10.14 -8.86
CA ILE A 217 12.16 10.06 -7.44
C ILE A 217 13.44 9.73 -6.68
N SER A 218 13.72 10.46 -5.61
CA SER A 218 14.91 10.25 -4.79
C SER A 218 14.66 10.67 -3.35
N THR A 219 15.45 10.14 -2.42
CA THR A 219 15.37 10.50 -1.00
C THR A 219 16.69 11.06 -0.50
N GLY A 220 16.63 12.09 0.33
CA GLY A 220 17.79 12.75 0.92
C GLY A 220 17.46 13.38 2.25
N ASN A 221 18.32 13.19 3.25
CA ASN A 221 18.13 13.69 4.62
C ASN A 221 18.66 15.12 4.79
N ASN A 222 18.22 16.01 3.89
CA ASN A 222 18.71 17.39 3.84
C ASN A 222 18.20 18.23 5.00
N GLN A 223 18.97 19.26 5.39
CA GLN A 223 18.48 20.28 6.32
C GLN A 223 18.49 21.63 5.63
N ILE A 224 17.28 22.18 5.45
CA ILE A 224 17.05 23.45 4.78
C ILE A 224 16.87 24.60 5.76
N SER A 225 17.27 25.81 5.36
CA SER A 225 17.08 27.03 6.15
C SER A 225 17.06 28.25 5.25
N ASN A 226 16.26 29.26 5.58
CA ASN A 226 16.28 30.56 4.89
C ASN A 226 17.66 31.25 4.93
N LYS A 227 18.51 30.91 5.92
CA LYS A 227 19.89 31.38 6.06
C LYS A 227 20.94 30.40 5.49
N GLY A 228 20.51 29.31 4.86
CA GLY A 228 21.39 28.32 4.24
C GLY A 228 21.98 28.81 2.91
N PHE A 229 22.63 27.89 2.21
CA PHE A 229 23.41 28.16 1.01
C PHE A 229 23.04 27.22 -0.14
N LYS A 230 23.35 27.62 -1.37
CA LYS A 230 23.06 26.81 -2.55
C LYS A 230 24.09 25.69 -2.71
N VAL A 231 23.66 24.56 -3.25
CA VAL A 231 24.52 23.46 -3.70
C VAL A 231 24.42 23.42 -5.21
N SER A 232 25.53 23.15 -5.91
CA SER A 232 25.56 23.08 -7.36
C SER A 232 26.54 22.01 -7.83
N LEU A 233 26.27 21.44 -9.00
CA LEU A 233 27.15 20.50 -9.69
C LEU A 233 27.76 21.21 -10.90
N ASP A 234 29.08 21.17 -11.03
CA ASP A 234 29.80 21.59 -12.23
C ASP A 234 29.26 20.79 -13.43
N GLU A 235 29.00 21.50 -14.54
CA GLU A 235 28.38 20.93 -15.73
C GLU A 235 29.07 19.63 -16.17
N ASN A 236 28.29 18.54 -16.23
CA ASN A 236 28.75 17.21 -16.60
C ASN A 236 27.66 16.49 -17.42
N GLU A 237 27.98 16.07 -18.65
CA GLU A 237 27.02 15.40 -19.55
C GLU A 237 26.61 13.99 -19.07
N TYR A 238 27.36 13.40 -18.13
CA TYR A 238 27.22 12.00 -17.73
C TYR A 238 26.84 11.82 -16.27
N VAL A 239 26.64 12.89 -15.51
CA VAL A 239 26.33 12.80 -14.08
C VAL A 239 25.32 13.85 -13.69
N ASP A 240 24.25 13.40 -13.05
CA ASP A 240 23.16 14.23 -12.54
C ASP A 240 23.17 14.25 -11.00
N LEU A 241 22.78 15.39 -10.42
CA LEU A 241 22.56 15.53 -8.97
C LEU A 241 21.11 15.15 -8.65
N ILE A 242 20.91 14.29 -7.67
CA ILE A 242 19.59 13.84 -7.18
C ILE A 242 19.39 14.16 -5.70
N ALA A 243 18.14 14.02 -5.22
CA ALA A 243 17.73 14.34 -3.85
C ALA A 243 18.06 15.79 -3.45
N TYR A 244 17.73 16.71 -4.37
CA TYR A 244 18.06 18.12 -4.31
C TYR A 244 17.00 18.96 -5.02
N ASN A 245 16.86 20.22 -4.61
CA ASN A 245 16.07 21.25 -5.27
C ASN A 245 16.92 22.53 -5.44
N PRO A 246 17.10 23.05 -6.66
CA PRO A 246 17.96 24.21 -6.95
C PRO A 246 17.52 25.54 -6.35
N GLU A 247 16.27 25.63 -5.92
CA GLU A 247 15.74 26.82 -5.27
C GLU A 247 15.88 26.78 -3.74
N GLU A 248 16.24 25.63 -3.17
CA GLU A 248 16.42 25.48 -1.74
C GLU A 248 17.81 25.93 -1.25
N LYS A 249 17.87 26.18 0.06
CA LYS A 249 19.06 26.62 0.77
C LYS A 249 19.38 25.65 1.90
N TYR A 250 20.57 25.07 1.84
CA TYR A 250 20.99 23.98 2.70
C TYR A 250 21.95 24.47 3.79
N ILE A 251 21.79 23.95 5.00
CA ILE A 251 22.80 24.01 6.07
C ILE A 251 23.52 22.66 6.26
N ARG A 252 22.91 21.61 5.69
CA ARG A 252 23.42 20.23 5.63
C ARG A 252 22.84 19.56 4.40
N PHE A 253 23.68 18.87 3.63
CA PHE A 253 23.27 18.24 2.36
C PHE A 253 23.60 16.73 2.36
N TYR A 254 22.57 15.95 2.08
CA TYR A 254 22.51 14.49 1.98
C TYR A 254 21.83 14.12 0.65
N GLY A 255 22.47 14.49 -0.45
CA GLY A 255 22.01 14.14 -1.79
C GLY A 255 22.74 12.93 -2.35
N GLY A 256 22.56 12.72 -3.66
CA GLY A 256 23.30 11.72 -4.40
C GLY A 256 23.67 12.22 -5.78
N LEU A 257 24.62 11.55 -6.42
CA LEU A 257 24.92 11.68 -7.83
C LEU A 257 24.51 10.39 -8.52
N VAL A 258 23.90 10.52 -9.69
CA VAL A 258 23.61 9.40 -10.59
C VAL A 258 24.46 9.58 -11.82
N ARG A 259 25.20 8.54 -12.22
CA ARG A 259 25.94 8.58 -13.47
C ARG A 259 25.23 7.81 -14.58
N LYS A 260 25.50 8.22 -15.81
CA LYS A 260 25.26 7.42 -16.99
C LYS A 260 26.16 6.19 -16.95
N ILE A 261 25.56 5.03 -17.13
CA ILE A 261 26.29 3.77 -17.20
C ILE A 261 27.37 3.81 -18.30
N GLY A 262 28.55 3.27 -18.01
CA GLY A 262 29.74 3.37 -18.85
C GLY A 262 30.62 4.60 -18.60
N TYR A 263 30.23 5.52 -17.71
CA TYR A 263 31.08 6.63 -17.29
C TYR A 263 31.88 6.30 -16.02
N LYS A 264 33.18 6.06 -16.19
CA LYS A 264 34.09 5.72 -15.10
C LYS A 264 34.49 6.98 -14.34
N VAL A 265 33.99 7.11 -13.12
CA VAL A 265 34.32 8.23 -12.24
C VAL A 265 35.56 7.89 -11.43
N THR A 266 36.58 8.75 -11.53
CA THR A 266 37.84 8.63 -10.78
C THR A 266 37.87 9.48 -9.52
N SER A 267 37.09 10.55 -9.46
CA SER A 267 37.01 11.42 -8.30
C SER A 267 35.70 12.19 -8.28
N VAL A 268 35.14 12.35 -7.09
CA VAL A 268 34.04 13.26 -6.77
C VAL A 268 34.56 14.19 -5.69
N GLN A 269 34.51 15.50 -5.93
CA GLN A 269 35.04 16.51 -5.01
C GLN A 269 33.98 17.57 -4.73
N TYR A 270 34.05 18.20 -3.56
CA TYR A 270 33.24 19.36 -3.25
C TYR A 270 34.07 20.46 -2.60
N LYS A 271 33.61 21.70 -2.71
CA LYS A 271 34.22 22.88 -2.12
C LYS A 271 33.13 23.75 -1.48
N ILE A 272 33.39 24.28 -0.29
CA ILE A 272 32.49 25.20 0.42
C ILE A 272 33.06 26.62 0.33
N GLY A 273 32.35 27.51 -0.35
CA GLY A 273 32.76 28.88 -0.64
C GLY A 273 33.78 28.98 -1.78
N ALA A 274 33.83 30.14 -2.44
CA ALA A 274 34.68 30.36 -3.61
C ALA A 274 36.17 30.10 -3.32
N ASP A 275 36.64 30.52 -2.14
CA ASP A 275 38.03 30.38 -1.66
C ASP A 275 38.29 29.08 -0.86
N GLY A 276 37.30 28.18 -0.79
CA GLY A 276 37.42 26.90 -0.11
C GLY A 276 38.44 25.96 -0.75
N GLN A 277 38.85 24.93 -0.01
CA GLN A 277 39.67 23.84 -0.57
C GLN A 277 38.77 22.72 -1.09
N TRP A 278 39.16 22.12 -2.22
CA TRP A 278 38.50 20.92 -2.73
C TRP A 278 38.73 19.75 -1.76
N THR A 279 37.65 19.08 -1.41
CA THR A 279 37.65 17.90 -0.53
C THR A 279 37.09 16.72 -1.30
N ASP A 280 37.77 15.58 -1.27
CA ASP A 280 37.28 14.35 -1.88
C ASP A 280 36.05 13.83 -1.12
N ASN A 281 35.05 13.38 -1.87
CA ASN A 281 33.91 12.68 -1.29
C ASN A 281 34.35 11.31 -0.76
N TYR A 282 33.77 10.90 0.36
CA TYR A 282 34.11 9.62 0.99
C TYR A 282 33.68 8.41 0.16
N SER A 283 32.57 8.51 -0.57
CA SER A 283 31.99 7.44 -1.39
C SER A 283 32.26 7.69 -2.88
N LEU A 284 32.54 6.62 -3.60
CA LEU A 284 32.50 6.59 -5.07
C LEU A 284 31.28 5.78 -5.54
N PHE A 285 31.05 5.82 -6.85
CA PHE A 285 30.02 5.04 -7.52
C PHE A 285 30.28 3.54 -7.42
N ASP A 286 29.20 2.76 -7.35
CA ASP A 286 29.21 1.31 -7.51
C ASP A 286 28.34 0.90 -8.72
N ILE A 287 28.05 -0.40 -8.85
CA ILE A 287 27.24 -0.92 -9.97
C ILE A 287 25.80 -0.38 -10.00
N SER A 288 25.28 0.16 -8.88
CA SER A 288 23.98 0.85 -8.87
C SER A 288 24.01 2.19 -9.62
N ASN A 289 25.20 2.66 -9.98
CA ASN A 289 25.46 3.95 -10.63
C ASN A 289 25.08 5.16 -9.75
N ILE A 290 25.00 4.98 -8.43
CA ILE A 290 24.72 6.03 -7.46
C ILE A 290 25.97 6.28 -6.61
N CYS A 291 26.23 7.54 -6.30
CA CYS A 291 27.23 7.97 -5.32
C CYS A 291 26.55 8.88 -4.29
N ASN A 292 26.67 8.56 -3.00
CA ASN A 292 26.07 9.36 -1.94
C ASN A 292 26.95 10.54 -1.56
N LEU A 293 26.34 11.71 -1.36
CA LEU A 293 27.01 12.94 -0.93
C LEU A 293 26.65 13.27 0.51
N TYR A 294 27.67 13.52 1.33
CA TYR A 294 27.52 13.83 2.75
C TYR A 294 28.26 15.12 3.10
N ILE A 295 27.61 16.27 2.93
CA ILE A 295 28.22 17.58 3.13
C ILE A 295 27.64 18.23 4.39
N LEU A 296 28.49 18.34 5.41
CA LEU A 296 28.14 18.84 6.75
C LEU A 296 28.62 20.27 6.94
N ASN A 297 27.95 21.00 7.84
CA ASN A 297 28.35 22.36 8.28
C ASN A 297 28.52 23.33 7.11
N ILE A 298 27.51 23.45 6.25
CA ILE A 298 27.55 24.34 5.09
C ILE A 298 27.50 25.81 5.58
N THR A 299 28.56 26.55 5.32
CA THR A 299 28.75 27.97 5.74
C THR A 299 28.87 28.95 4.57
N ALA A 300 28.89 28.44 3.34
CA ALA A 300 28.89 29.19 2.08
C ALA A 300 28.35 28.27 0.97
N ASP A 301 28.12 28.80 -0.23
CA ASP A 301 27.66 28.01 -1.38
C ASP A 301 28.63 26.86 -1.69
N VAL A 302 28.07 25.73 -2.13
CA VAL A 302 28.79 24.49 -2.39
C VAL A 302 28.88 24.24 -3.89
N GLU A 303 30.09 23.97 -4.36
CA GLU A 303 30.39 23.51 -5.72
C GLU A 303 30.82 22.06 -5.65
N ILE A 304 30.20 21.20 -6.46
CA ILE A 304 30.53 19.78 -6.61
C ILE A 304 31.14 19.58 -7.98
N LYS A 305 32.23 18.83 -8.06
CA LYS A 305 32.91 18.48 -9.31
C LYS A 305 33.10 16.99 -9.42
N VAL A 306 32.81 16.46 -10.61
CA VAL A 306 33.01 15.03 -10.93
C VAL A 306 34.03 14.88 -12.06
N ILE A 307 35.04 14.04 -11.83
CA ILE A 307 36.14 13.79 -12.75
C ILE A 307 36.10 12.34 -13.19
N GLY A 308 35.97 12.10 -14.49
CA GLY A 308 35.91 10.77 -15.06
C GLY A 308 36.04 10.78 -16.57
N GLU A 309 35.87 9.60 -17.16
CA GLU A 309 35.86 9.39 -18.60
C GLU A 309 34.85 8.30 -18.99
N PHE A 310 34.31 8.40 -20.20
CA PHE A 310 33.41 7.37 -20.71
C PHE A 310 34.22 6.18 -21.24
N THR A 311 34.14 5.05 -20.56
CA THR A 311 34.85 3.80 -20.93
C THR A 311 33.93 2.78 -21.61
N GLY A 312 32.66 3.12 -21.78
CA GLY A 312 31.64 2.30 -22.43
C GLY A 312 30.93 1.36 -21.46
N VAL A 313 29.74 0.92 -21.86
CA VAL A 313 28.91 -0.02 -21.10
C VAL A 313 29.47 -1.44 -21.27
N ARG A 314 29.43 -2.25 -20.20
CA ARG A 314 29.69 -3.70 -20.27
C ARG A 314 28.39 -4.44 -20.04
N THR A 315 28.07 -5.40 -20.89
CA THR A 315 26.91 -6.27 -20.71
C THR A 315 27.25 -7.42 -19.76
N ILE A 316 26.30 -7.77 -18.88
CA ILE A 316 26.37 -8.91 -17.98
C ILE A 316 25.27 -9.88 -18.39
N THR A 317 25.66 -11.06 -18.87
CA THR A 317 24.75 -12.11 -19.29
C THR A 317 24.72 -13.23 -18.26
N TYR A 318 23.54 -13.74 -17.93
CA TYR A 318 23.35 -14.85 -17.00
C TYR A 318 22.93 -16.11 -17.73
N ILE A 319 23.61 -17.22 -17.48
CA ILE A 319 23.23 -18.56 -17.94
C ILE A 319 22.63 -19.33 -16.75
N ASN A 320 21.41 -19.86 -16.94
CA ASN A 320 20.56 -20.47 -15.91
C ASN A 320 20.22 -19.50 -14.77
N GLU A 321 19.84 -18.26 -15.10
CA GLU A 321 19.44 -17.25 -14.11
C GLU A 321 18.31 -17.74 -13.20
N ASP A 322 17.33 -18.47 -13.76
CA ASP A 322 16.17 -19.03 -13.06
C ASP A 322 16.53 -20.14 -12.05
N ALA A 323 17.80 -20.58 -12.02
CA ALA A 323 18.29 -21.52 -11.03
C ALA A 323 18.55 -20.89 -9.66
N ILE A 324 18.54 -19.55 -9.57
CA ILE A 324 18.82 -18.83 -8.33
C ILE A 324 17.70 -17.83 -7.98
N ILE A 325 17.68 -17.44 -6.71
CA ILE A 325 16.87 -16.35 -6.19
C ILE A 325 17.83 -15.41 -5.46
N PRO A 326 18.05 -14.18 -5.97
CA PRO A 326 18.88 -13.18 -5.30
C PRO A 326 18.32 -12.83 -3.91
N THR A 327 19.19 -12.63 -2.92
CA THR A 327 18.79 -12.38 -1.52
C THR A 327 19.21 -11.01 -0.99
N THR A 328 20.17 -10.33 -1.63
CA THR A 328 20.65 -9.00 -1.21
C THR A 328 20.28 -7.88 -2.15
N SER A 329 20.16 -8.14 -3.44
CA SER A 329 19.91 -7.13 -4.47
C SER A 329 19.40 -7.79 -5.75
N SER A 330 18.74 -7.00 -6.61
CA SER A 330 18.46 -7.42 -7.99
C SER A 330 19.76 -7.68 -8.77
N LEU A 331 19.64 -8.48 -9.81
CA LEU A 331 20.73 -8.71 -10.76
C LEU A 331 20.90 -7.48 -11.66
N TYR A 332 22.15 -7.13 -11.95
CA TYR A 332 22.49 -6.09 -12.92
C TYR A 332 22.87 -6.73 -14.26
N TYR A 333 22.36 -6.18 -15.36
CA TYR A 333 22.65 -6.68 -16.72
C TYR A 333 23.66 -5.81 -17.46
N GLU A 334 24.07 -4.70 -16.84
CA GLU A 334 25.04 -3.77 -17.37
C GLU A 334 25.92 -3.26 -16.23
N GLY A 335 27.16 -2.88 -16.53
CA GLY A 335 28.07 -2.30 -15.55
C GLY A 335 29.07 -1.32 -16.18
N THR A 336 29.72 -0.52 -15.32
CA THR A 336 30.81 0.37 -15.72
C THR A 336 32.14 -0.20 -15.27
N GLU A 337 33.19 -0.05 -16.08
CA GLU A 337 34.54 -0.51 -15.74
C GLU A 337 35.01 0.04 -14.38
N GLY A 338 35.52 -0.85 -13.53
CA GLY A 338 36.02 -0.53 -12.18
C GLY A 338 34.99 -0.70 -11.07
N ASP A 339 33.71 -0.89 -11.41
CA ASP A 339 32.66 -1.09 -10.40
C ASP A 339 32.81 -2.42 -9.69
N THR A 340 32.57 -2.40 -8.38
CA THR A 340 32.38 -3.64 -7.62
C THR A 340 30.95 -4.11 -7.77
N TYR A 341 30.78 -5.37 -8.15
CA TYR A 341 29.49 -6.04 -8.23
C TYR A 341 29.48 -7.25 -7.31
N SER A 342 28.52 -7.32 -6.39
CA SER A 342 28.33 -8.48 -5.50
C SER A 342 26.88 -8.89 -5.38
N VAL A 343 26.61 -10.19 -5.37
CA VAL A 343 25.27 -10.77 -5.23
C VAL A 343 25.33 -11.93 -4.25
N SER A 344 24.44 -11.92 -3.27
CA SER A 344 24.09 -13.12 -2.51
C SER A 344 22.84 -13.74 -3.10
N PHE A 345 22.77 -15.06 -3.15
CA PHE A 345 21.66 -15.79 -3.74
C PHE A 345 21.46 -17.14 -3.05
N LYS A 346 20.28 -17.73 -3.25
CA LYS A 346 19.96 -19.10 -2.87
C LYS A 346 19.46 -19.89 -4.09
N PRO A 347 19.62 -21.21 -4.14
CA PRO A 347 19.07 -22.02 -5.22
C PRO A 347 17.53 -21.94 -5.25
N HIS A 348 16.96 -21.81 -6.45
CA HIS A 348 15.53 -21.97 -6.66
C HIS A 348 15.15 -23.45 -6.46
N PRO A 349 14.03 -23.80 -5.79
CA PRO A 349 13.66 -25.20 -5.49
C PRO A 349 13.60 -26.16 -6.69
N LYS A 350 13.30 -25.61 -7.87
CA LYS A 350 13.32 -26.33 -9.15
C LYS A 350 14.71 -26.87 -9.53
N TYR A 351 15.79 -26.32 -8.98
CA TYR A 351 17.16 -26.62 -9.37
C TYR A 351 18.01 -27.07 -8.19
N THR A 352 19.03 -27.88 -8.48
CA THR A 352 20.19 -28.09 -7.59
C THR A 352 21.40 -27.47 -8.25
N LEU A 353 22.10 -26.57 -7.54
CA LEU A 353 23.38 -26.06 -8.00
C LEU A 353 24.44 -27.16 -7.87
N THR A 354 25.21 -27.37 -8.93
CA THR A 354 26.22 -28.43 -9.00
C THR A 354 27.65 -27.92 -8.78
N GLY A 355 27.79 -26.64 -8.42
CA GLY A 355 29.06 -26.01 -8.07
C GLY A 355 28.93 -24.49 -7.95
N LYS A 356 30.08 -23.82 -7.75
CA LYS A 356 30.21 -22.36 -7.74
C LYS A 356 29.87 -21.76 -9.12
N PRO A 357 29.34 -20.53 -9.18
CA PRO A 357 29.20 -19.84 -10.46
C PRO A 357 30.56 -19.66 -11.14
N THR A 358 30.53 -19.62 -12.47
CA THR A 358 31.73 -19.42 -13.31
C THR A 358 31.60 -18.14 -14.11
N PHE A 359 32.74 -17.52 -14.40
CA PHE A 359 32.81 -16.18 -14.97
C PHE A 359 33.67 -16.20 -16.24
N GLU A 360 33.12 -15.68 -17.33
CA GLU A 360 33.86 -15.39 -18.56
C GLU A 360 33.96 -13.87 -18.74
N GLY A 361 35.08 -13.39 -19.25
CA GLY A 361 35.33 -11.96 -19.48
C GLY A 361 35.85 -11.17 -18.26
N VAL A 362 35.92 -11.80 -17.09
CA VAL A 362 36.45 -11.22 -15.85
C VAL A 362 37.19 -12.27 -15.03
N GLU A 363 38.31 -11.87 -14.41
CA GLU A 363 38.99 -12.69 -13.40
C GLU A 363 38.40 -12.39 -12.03
N VAL A 364 38.04 -13.44 -11.29
CA VAL A 364 37.44 -13.36 -9.96
C VAL A 364 38.27 -14.18 -8.98
N ASN A 365 38.54 -13.64 -7.80
CA ASN A 365 39.27 -14.38 -6.78
C ASN A 365 38.41 -15.53 -6.23
N ASP A 366 39.03 -16.67 -5.93
CA ASP A 366 38.32 -17.84 -5.38
C ASP A 366 37.61 -17.54 -4.05
N ASP A 367 38.15 -16.62 -3.24
CA ASP A 367 37.58 -16.18 -1.96
C ASP A 367 36.35 -15.28 -2.15
N ASP A 368 36.23 -14.64 -3.32
CA ASP A 368 35.10 -13.79 -3.69
C ASP A 368 33.94 -14.61 -4.31
N VAL A 369 34.05 -15.94 -4.38
CA VAL A 369 33.03 -16.83 -4.95
C VAL A 369 32.72 -18.03 -4.05
N THR A 370 31.45 -18.21 -3.73
CA THR A 370 30.91 -19.37 -3.00
C THR A 370 29.67 -19.92 -3.72
N ASP A 371 29.08 -20.98 -3.19
CA ASP A 371 27.86 -21.60 -3.76
C ASP A 371 26.60 -20.72 -3.57
N THR A 372 26.69 -19.62 -2.82
CA THR A 372 25.57 -18.70 -2.51
C THR A 372 25.94 -17.22 -2.63
N TYR A 373 27.14 -16.91 -3.13
CA TYR A 373 27.63 -15.54 -3.21
C TYR A 373 28.69 -15.41 -4.30
N PHE A 374 28.70 -14.26 -4.98
CA PHE A 374 29.88 -13.83 -5.72
C PHE A 374 30.14 -12.33 -5.56
N LYS A 375 31.39 -11.94 -5.77
CA LYS A 375 31.83 -10.56 -5.93
C LYS A 375 32.85 -10.48 -7.05
N LEU A 376 32.74 -9.48 -7.91
CA LEU A 376 33.66 -9.23 -9.01
C LEU A 376 33.86 -7.73 -9.22
N THR A 377 34.89 -7.37 -9.97
CA THR A 377 35.10 -5.99 -10.45
C THR A 377 34.88 -5.97 -11.95
N ILE A 378 34.03 -5.08 -12.45
CA ILE A 378 33.72 -4.97 -13.88
C ILE A 378 34.98 -4.58 -14.65
N GLY A 379 35.35 -5.42 -15.62
CA GLY A 379 36.55 -5.26 -16.44
C GLY A 379 36.31 -4.52 -17.76
N LEU A 380 37.21 -4.75 -18.72
CA LEU A 380 37.16 -4.17 -20.06
C LEU A 380 36.29 -4.96 -21.06
N SER A 381 35.84 -6.15 -20.69
CA SER A 381 35.05 -7.06 -21.54
C SER A 381 33.65 -7.25 -20.98
N ASP A 382 32.71 -7.66 -21.84
CA ASP A 382 31.41 -8.16 -21.41
C ASP A 382 31.60 -9.43 -20.56
N ILE A 383 30.68 -9.63 -19.62
CA ILE A 383 30.77 -10.68 -18.60
C ILE A 383 29.66 -11.70 -18.85
N THR A 384 30.01 -12.99 -18.82
CA THR A 384 29.02 -14.06 -18.74
C THR A 384 29.16 -14.78 -17.40
N ILE A 385 28.07 -14.83 -16.63
CA ILE A 385 27.97 -15.52 -15.35
C ILE A 385 27.14 -16.77 -15.55
N THR A 386 27.74 -17.94 -15.36
CA THR A 386 27.05 -19.21 -15.49
C THR A 386 26.81 -19.84 -14.13
N PHE A 387 25.54 -20.08 -13.79
CA PHE A 387 25.16 -20.88 -12.64
C PHE A 387 25.08 -22.35 -13.07
N PRO A 388 26.01 -23.22 -12.63
CA PRO A 388 25.96 -24.63 -12.97
C PRO A 388 24.81 -25.27 -12.21
N ALA A 389 23.72 -25.58 -12.91
CA ALA A 389 22.48 -26.03 -12.31
C ALA A 389 21.93 -27.27 -13.03
N LYS A 390 21.28 -28.13 -12.25
CA LYS A 390 20.53 -29.28 -12.74
C LYS A 390 19.07 -29.15 -12.30
N ILE A 391 18.13 -29.36 -13.22
CA ILE A 391 16.70 -29.46 -12.89
C ILE A 391 16.48 -30.65 -11.95
N ASN A 392 15.72 -30.41 -10.89
CA ASN A 392 15.35 -31.41 -9.91
C ASN A 392 14.27 -32.37 -10.43
N ASN A 393 13.90 -33.38 -9.62
CA ASN A 393 12.89 -34.34 -10.06
C ASN A 393 11.51 -33.69 -10.07
N LYS A 394 10.72 -34.05 -11.08
CA LYS A 394 9.37 -33.53 -11.29
C LYS A 394 8.36 -34.18 -10.36
N ILE A 395 7.37 -33.39 -9.98
CA ILE A 395 6.18 -33.78 -9.24
C ILE A 395 5.00 -33.61 -10.18
N THR A 396 4.21 -34.66 -10.33
CA THR A 396 2.95 -34.62 -11.07
C THR A 396 1.83 -35.04 -10.13
N VAL A 397 0.61 -34.54 -10.34
CA VAL A 397 -0.56 -34.99 -9.59
C VAL A 397 -1.35 -35.92 -10.49
N LEU A 398 -1.72 -37.10 -9.97
CA LEU A 398 -2.59 -38.02 -10.71
C LEU A 398 -3.98 -37.41 -10.89
N ASP A 399 -4.57 -37.62 -12.07
CA ASP A 399 -5.92 -37.17 -12.34
C ASP A 399 -6.89 -37.67 -11.26
N ASN A 400 -7.61 -36.73 -10.65
CA ASN A 400 -8.62 -37.00 -9.65
C ASN A 400 -9.86 -36.17 -10.00
N HIS A 401 -11.00 -36.85 -10.18
CA HIS A 401 -12.26 -36.20 -10.59
C HIS A 401 -12.78 -35.18 -9.55
N ASP A 402 -12.40 -35.32 -8.28
CA ASP A 402 -12.82 -34.45 -7.18
C ASP A 402 -11.86 -33.27 -6.93
N LEU A 403 -10.68 -33.26 -7.56
CA LEU A 403 -9.73 -32.15 -7.48
C LEU A 403 -10.06 -31.12 -8.56
N ASP A 404 -10.05 -29.84 -8.19
CA ASP A 404 -10.33 -28.72 -9.11
C ASP A 404 -9.02 -28.05 -9.56
N SER A 405 -8.14 -27.72 -8.61
CA SER A 405 -6.79 -27.22 -8.88
C SER A 405 -5.84 -27.57 -7.74
N TYR A 406 -4.55 -27.28 -7.90
CA TYR A 406 -3.57 -27.47 -6.85
C TYR A 406 -2.37 -26.54 -7.02
N ILE A 407 -1.66 -26.29 -5.92
CA ILE A 407 -0.38 -25.61 -5.89
C ILE A 407 0.61 -26.48 -5.10
N ILE A 408 1.85 -26.58 -5.57
CA ILE A 408 2.94 -27.23 -4.84
C ILE A 408 3.97 -26.16 -4.47
N LYS A 409 4.39 -26.13 -3.21
CA LYS A 409 5.39 -25.17 -2.73
C LYS A 409 6.53 -25.83 -1.98
N LYS A 410 7.74 -25.30 -2.16
CA LYS A 410 8.93 -25.58 -1.34
C LYS A 410 9.47 -24.26 -0.82
N ASP A 411 9.66 -24.15 0.51
CA ASP A 411 10.12 -22.91 1.15
C ASP A 411 9.28 -21.68 0.73
N ASN A 412 7.96 -21.87 0.64
CA ASN A 412 6.97 -20.90 0.18
C ASN A 412 7.08 -20.45 -1.29
N ILE A 413 7.91 -21.11 -2.10
CA ILE A 413 8.06 -20.85 -3.53
C ILE A 413 7.30 -21.92 -4.31
N GLU A 414 6.46 -21.50 -5.26
CA GLU A 414 5.72 -22.41 -6.13
C GLU A 414 6.67 -23.15 -7.07
N THR A 415 6.54 -24.48 -7.12
CA THR A 415 7.40 -25.34 -7.94
C THR A 415 6.73 -26.68 -8.20
N ASP A 416 6.90 -27.22 -9.40
CA ASP A 416 6.55 -28.61 -9.73
C ASP A 416 7.76 -29.56 -9.65
N CYS A 417 8.90 -29.06 -9.17
CA CYS A 417 10.14 -29.82 -9.08
C CYS A 417 10.77 -29.68 -7.69
N CYS A 418 11.36 -30.75 -7.17
CA CYS A 418 12.04 -30.76 -5.87
C CYS A 418 13.19 -31.76 -5.82
N ALA A 419 14.24 -31.42 -5.06
CA ALA A 419 15.37 -32.31 -4.84
C ALA A 419 14.92 -33.62 -4.16
N SER A 420 15.64 -34.71 -4.43
CA SER A 420 15.37 -36.01 -3.80
C SER A 420 15.37 -35.90 -2.27
N LEU A 421 14.43 -36.58 -1.62
CA LEU A 421 14.21 -36.53 -0.16
C LEU A 421 13.85 -35.15 0.42
N ALA A 422 13.64 -34.11 -0.38
CA ALA A 422 13.16 -32.82 0.11
C ALA A 422 11.70 -32.91 0.58
N THR A 423 11.33 -32.17 1.62
CA THR A 423 9.94 -31.95 2.04
C THR A 423 9.33 -30.81 1.24
N PHE A 424 8.07 -30.92 0.85
CA PHE A 424 7.31 -29.89 0.14
C PHE A 424 5.85 -29.89 0.62
N ASN A 425 5.14 -28.80 0.37
CA ASN A 425 3.74 -28.64 0.74
C ASN A 425 2.85 -28.70 -0.49
N PHE A 426 1.81 -29.54 -0.42
CA PHE A 426 0.78 -29.67 -1.42
C PHE A 426 -0.49 -28.95 -0.95
N TYR A 427 -0.99 -28.01 -1.74
CA TYR A 427 -2.18 -27.21 -1.47
C TYR A 427 -3.27 -27.58 -2.48
N PRO A 428 -4.15 -28.55 -2.16
CA PRO A 428 -5.25 -28.93 -3.03
C PRO A 428 -6.41 -27.94 -2.93
N THR A 429 -7.08 -27.71 -4.05
CA THR A 429 -8.41 -27.10 -4.11
C THR A 429 -9.37 -28.17 -4.60
N MET A 430 -10.18 -28.69 -3.68
CA MET A 430 -11.18 -29.72 -3.97
C MET A 430 -12.44 -29.09 -4.56
N LYS A 431 -13.17 -29.83 -5.39
CA LYS A 431 -14.51 -29.43 -5.84
C LYS A 431 -15.45 -29.33 -4.65
N ARG A 432 -16.41 -28.40 -4.74
CA ARG A 432 -17.43 -28.20 -3.71
C ARG A 432 -18.15 -29.51 -3.35
N GLY A 433 -18.30 -29.76 -2.06
CA GLY A 433 -18.87 -31.01 -1.52
C GLY A 433 -17.86 -32.15 -1.37
N LYS A 434 -16.59 -31.96 -1.77
CA LYS A 434 -15.50 -32.91 -1.58
C LYS A 434 -14.45 -32.34 -0.63
N VAL A 435 -13.81 -33.23 0.12
CA VAL A 435 -12.69 -32.92 1.01
C VAL A 435 -11.56 -33.88 0.75
N ILE A 436 -10.32 -33.40 0.87
CA ILE A 436 -9.17 -34.29 0.85
C ILE A 436 -9.04 -34.98 2.22
N THR A 437 -8.76 -36.27 2.22
CA THR A 437 -8.54 -37.05 3.45
C THR A 437 -7.09 -37.44 3.64
N ALA A 438 -6.39 -37.72 2.54
CA ALA A 438 -4.95 -37.99 2.56
C ALA A 438 -4.35 -37.83 1.16
N ALA A 439 -3.03 -37.63 1.09
CA ALA A 439 -2.26 -37.74 -0.15
C ALA A 439 -0.98 -38.54 0.09
N ARG A 440 -0.43 -39.18 -0.94
CA ARG A 440 0.89 -39.84 -0.87
C ARG A 440 1.66 -39.67 -2.17
N THR A 441 2.98 -39.72 -2.06
CA THR A 441 3.86 -39.79 -3.23
C THR A 441 3.93 -41.22 -3.77
N ILE A 442 4.04 -41.36 -5.08
CA ILE A 442 4.33 -42.59 -5.81
C ILE A 442 5.63 -42.34 -6.57
N ASP A 443 6.66 -43.14 -6.28
CA ASP A 443 7.93 -43.14 -6.99
C ASP A 443 7.73 -43.57 -8.46
N SER A 444 8.60 -43.09 -9.35
CA SER A 444 8.75 -43.52 -10.75
C SER A 444 8.74 -45.04 -10.98
N ASN A 445 9.20 -45.85 -10.01
CA ASN A 445 9.15 -47.32 -10.06
C ASN A 445 7.81 -47.94 -9.60
N GLY A 446 6.82 -47.11 -9.26
CA GLY A 446 5.50 -47.50 -8.75
C GLY A 446 5.44 -47.70 -7.23
N THR A 447 6.53 -47.51 -6.49
CA THR A 447 6.55 -47.65 -5.02
C THR A 447 5.73 -46.54 -4.37
N LYS A 448 4.75 -46.94 -3.56
CA LYS A 448 3.84 -46.03 -2.87
C LYS A 448 4.41 -45.62 -1.51
N GLY A 449 4.47 -44.32 -1.25
CA GLY A 449 4.82 -43.76 0.05
C GLY A 449 3.72 -43.93 1.09
N ASN A 450 3.97 -43.39 2.28
CA ASN A 450 2.98 -43.32 3.35
C ASN A 450 1.92 -42.25 3.04
N TRP A 451 0.71 -42.47 3.54
CA TRP A 451 -0.33 -41.44 3.53
C TRP A 451 0.04 -40.30 4.47
N CYS A 452 0.05 -39.09 3.92
CA CYS A 452 0.12 -37.83 4.63
C CYS A 452 -1.29 -37.24 4.76
N TYR A 453 -1.56 -36.55 5.87
CA TYR A 453 -2.89 -36.05 6.19
C TYR A 453 -2.92 -34.53 6.13
N PRO A 454 -4.04 -33.92 5.70
CA PRO A 454 -4.16 -32.47 5.63
C PRO A 454 -4.20 -31.83 7.02
N SER A 455 -3.48 -30.72 7.12
CA SER A 455 -3.49 -29.81 8.24
C SER A 455 -3.93 -28.42 7.77
N ASP A 456 -4.70 -27.74 8.60
CA ASP A 456 -5.07 -26.35 8.39
C ASP A 456 -4.05 -25.45 9.10
N ASP A 457 -3.64 -24.35 8.45
CA ASP A 457 -2.88 -23.29 9.11
C ASP A 457 -3.79 -22.42 10.00
N SER A 458 -3.21 -21.38 10.63
CA SER A 458 -3.97 -20.44 11.47
C SER A 458 -5.06 -19.67 10.73
N TYR A 459 -5.01 -19.65 9.39
CA TYR A 459 -5.97 -19.02 8.50
C TYR A 459 -6.88 -20.06 7.83
N GLY A 460 -6.91 -21.32 8.28
CA GLY A 460 -7.78 -22.34 7.73
C GLY A 460 -7.43 -22.80 6.31
N VAL A 461 -6.24 -22.43 5.79
CA VAL A 461 -5.75 -22.90 4.49
C VAL A 461 -5.22 -24.32 4.65
N GLN A 462 -5.78 -25.22 3.86
CA GLN A 462 -5.46 -26.63 3.93
C GLN A 462 -4.19 -26.96 3.14
N SER A 463 -3.27 -27.68 3.76
CA SER A 463 -2.05 -28.16 3.13
C SER A 463 -1.67 -29.55 3.61
N ILE A 464 -0.89 -30.27 2.80
CA ILE A 464 -0.31 -31.57 3.14
C ILE A 464 1.21 -31.48 2.97
N GLU A 465 1.95 -31.64 4.06
CA GLU A 465 3.41 -31.79 3.99
C GLU A 465 3.74 -33.21 3.48
N MET A 466 4.53 -33.26 2.41
CA MET A 466 4.91 -34.48 1.70
C MET A 466 6.42 -34.51 1.49
N LYS A 467 6.97 -35.69 1.16
CA LYS A 467 8.40 -35.87 0.94
C LYS A 467 8.67 -36.51 -0.43
N MET A 468 9.64 -35.96 -1.15
CA MET A 468 10.14 -36.53 -2.39
C MET A 468 10.73 -37.92 -2.17
N PRO A 469 10.52 -38.87 -3.10
CA PRO A 469 11.23 -40.14 -3.11
C PRO A 469 12.75 -39.98 -3.18
N LYS A 470 13.48 -41.08 -2.95
CA LYS A 470 14.95 -41.09 -2.95
C LYS A 470 15.54 -40.81 -4.32
N SER A 471 14.83 -41.11 -5.40
CA SER A 471 15.28 -40.91 -6.77
C SER A 471 14.11 -40.80 -7.72
N GLY A 472 14.29 -40.02 -8.80
CA GLY A 472 13.33 -39.95 -9.89
C GLY A 472 12.14 -39.03 -9.60
N ASP A 473 11.36 -38.81 -10.66
CA ASP A 473 10.09 -38.08 -10.60
C ASP A 473 9.09 -38.82 -9.71
N CYS A 474 8.11 -38.08 -9.19
CA CYS A 474 7.04 -38.68 -8.42
C CYS A 474 5.66 -38.20 -8.88
N GLN A 475 4.67 -39.03 -8.56
CA GLN A 475 3.27 -38.70 -8.73
C GLN A 475 2.62 -38.53 -7.35
N ILE A 476 1.63 -37.65 -7.22
CA ILE A 476 0.81 -37.50 -6.03
C ILE A 476 -0.51 -38.23 -6.27
N GLU A 477 -0.80 -39.21 -5.43
CA GLU A 477 -2.11 -39.87 -5.35
C GLU A 477 -2.90 -39.29 -4.19
N ILE A 478 -4.17 -38.99 -4.43
CA ILE A 478 -5.05 -38.28 -3.49
C ILE A 478 -6.24 -39.17 -3.15
N ASN A 479 -6.56 -39.24 -1.86
CA ASN A 479 -7.84 -39.73 -1.37
C ASN A 479 -8.75 -38.54 -1.04
N SER A 480 -9.96 -38.57 -1.57
CA SER A 480 -11.06 -37.67 -1.25
C SER A 480 -12.17 -38.40 -0.51
N ASP A 481 -13.02 -37.65 0.15
CA ASP A 481 -14.30 -38.13 0.70
C ASP A 481 -15.36 -37.04 0.51
N ASP A 482 -16.61 -37.38 0.79
CA ASP A 482 -17.70 -36.42 0.84
C ASP A 482 -17.52 -35.48 2.04
N GLY A 483 -17.74 -34.19 1.80
CA GLY A 483 -17.66 -33.14 2.81
C GLY A 483 -19.01 -32.48 3.05
N PHE A 484 -19.12 -31.79 4.18
CA PHE A 484 -20.27 -30.96 4.51
C PHE A 484 -20.05 -29.55 3.98
N THR A 485 -21.04 -29.04 3.26
CA THR A 485 -20.98 -27.71 2.64
C THR A 485 -21.47 -26.63 3.57
N ILE A 486 -20.95 -25.43 3.40
CA ILE A 486 -21.41 -24.22 4.04
C ILE A 486 -21.83 -23.23 2.96
N ASP A 487 -23.09 -22.80 3.06
CA ASP A 487 -23.59 -21.64 2.34
C ASP A 487 -23.72 -20.46 3.30
N ILE A 488 -23.49 -19.25 2.79
CA ILE A 488 -23.73 -18.01 3.55
C ILE A 488 -25.02 -17.40 3.02
N ASP A 489 -26.04 -17.30 3.87
CA ASP A 489 -27.27 -16.60 3.54
C ASP A 489 -27.07 -15.08 3.56
N LYS A 490 -28.06 -14.34 3.05
CA LYS A 490 -28.01 -12.88 3.11
C LYS A 490 -27.90 -12.40 4.57
N ILE A 491 -26.84 -11.63 4.83
CA ILE A 491 -26.58 -10.98 6.11
C ILE A 491 -27.01 -9.52 6.00
N ASP A 492 -27.75 -9.06 7.00
CA ASP A 492 -28.18 -7.68 7.13
C ASP A 492 -27.12 -6.91 7.92
N HIS A 493 -26.82 -5.67 7.54
CA HIS A 493 -25.86 -4.78 8.21
C HIS A 493 -24.38 -5.23 8.22
N GLY A 494 -24.01 -6.11 7.29
CA GLY A 494 -22.62 -6.56 7.15
C GLY A 494 -22.47 -7.73 6.19
N SER A 495 -21.31 -8.37 6.26
CA SER A 495 -20.95 -9.54 5.48
C SER A 495 -20.15 -10.54 6.33
N MET A 496 -20.08 -11.78 5.83
CA MET A 496 -19.31 -12.85 6.43
C MET A 496 -18.45 -13.50 5.35
N THR A 497 -17.24 -13.90 5.72
CA THR A 497 -16.33 -14.66 4.88
C THR A 497 -15.86 -15.90 5.61
N ILE A 498 -15.66 -16.98 4.86
CA ILE A 498 -15.09 -18.26 5.31
C ILE A 498 -14.03 -18.69 4.30
N ASN A 499 -13.01 -19.40 4.76
CA ASN A 499 -11.82 -19.66 3.93
C ASN A 499 -12.00 -20.80 2.91
N ARG A 500 -13.01 -21.65 3.11
CA ARG A 500 -13.48 -22.66 2.16
C ARG A 500 -14.96 -22.94 2.42
N ASP A 501 -15.63 -23.56 1.45
CA ASP A 501 -17.07 -23.85 1.53
C ASP A 501 -17.38 -25.30 1.92
N THR A 502 -16.37 -26.16 2.05
CA THR A 502 -16.55 -27.59 2.32
C THR A 502 -15.59 -28.08 3.41
N PHE A 503 -16.12 -28.80 4.39
CA PHE A 503 -15.41 -29.21 5.61
C PHE A 503 -15.72 -30.66 6.02
N ARG A 504 -14.80 -31.27 6.75
CA ARG A 504 -15.05 -32.55 7.44
C ARG A 504 -15.76 -32.29 8.76
N LYS A 505 -16.43 -33.32 9.28
CA LYS A 505 -16.91 -33.33 10.67
C LYS A 505 -15.77 -32.99 11.63
N ASN A 506 -16.04 -32.10 12.57
CA ASN A 506 -15.11 -31.60 13.58
C ASN A 506 -13.96 -30.71 13.07
N ASP A 507 -13.90 -30.37 11.77
CA ASP A 507 -12.98 -29.32 11.30
C ASP A 507 -13.33 -28.00 12.02
N ARG A 508 -12.32 -27.17 12.27
CA ARG A 508 -12.55 -25.78 12.72
C ARG A 508 -12.87 -24.92 11.52
N VAL A 509 -14.05 -24.31 11.53
CA VAL A 509 -14.48 -23.36 10.53
C VAL A 509 -14.14 -21.98 11.02
N TYR A 510 -13.15 -21.35 10.41
CA TYR A 510 -12.79 -19.96 10.66
C TYR A 510 -13.65 -19.03 9.80
N PHE A 511 -14.10 -17.94 10.41
CA PHE A 511 -14.89 -16.94 9.73
C PHE A 511 -14.56 -15.53 10.20
N THR A 512 -14.79 -14.55 9.34
CA THR A 512 -14.66 -13.14 9.64
C THR A 512 -15.96 -12.42 9.34
N ILE A 513 -16.35 -11.51 10.23
CA ILE A 513 -17.53 -10.65 10.11
C ILE A 513 -17.05 -9.23 9.83
N GLN A 514 -17.59 -8.62 8.79
CA GLN A 514 -17.40 -7.21 8.51
C GLN A 514 -18.75 -6.51 8.63
N THR A 515 -18.90 -5.62 9.60
CA THR A 515 -20.11 -4.80 9.72
C THR A 515 -20.09 -3.63 8.73
N GLU A 516 -21.26 -3.14 8.34
CA GLU A 516 -21.36 -2.00 7.42
C GLU A 516 -20.90 -0.67 8.05
N SER A 517 -20.90 -0.60 9.38
CA SER A 517 -20.33 0.51 10.14
C SER A 517 -19.96 0.08 11.56
N ASN A 518 -19.25 0.95 12.27
CA ASN A 518 -18.88 0.76 13.68
C ASN A 518 -20.09 0.73 14.63
N PHE A 519 -21.27 1.15 14.14
CA PHE A 519 -22.52 1.17 14.89
C PHE A 519 -23.24 -0.18 14.93
N TYR A 520 -22.62 -1.23 14.39
CA TYR A 520 -23.16 -2.56 14.40
C TYR A 520 -22.13 -3.52 14.98
N ARG A 521 -22.61 -4.56 15.66
CA ARG A 521 -21.77 -5.61 16.20
C ARG A 521 -22.36 -6.99 15.94
N PHE A 522 -21.48 -7.97 15.81
CA PHE A 522 -21.87 -9.37 15.80
C PHE A 522 -22.57 -9.74 17.11
N ASN A 523 -23.72 -10.40 17.01
CA ASN A 523 -24.45 -10.94 18.16
C ASN A 523 -24.32 -12.46 18.25
N LYS A 524 -24.70 -13.16 17.17
CA LYS A 524 -24.65 -14.63 17.11
C LYS A 524 -24.64 -15.14 15.68
N LEU A 525 -24.23 -16.40 15.52
CA LEU A 525 -24.31 -17.14 14.27
C LEU A 525 -25.45 -18.15 14.36
N ILE A 526 -26.25 -18.28 13.30
CA ILE A 526 -27.32 -19.28 13.22
C ILE A 526 -27.21 -20.09 11.92
N ASP A 527 -27.75 -21.31 11.96
CA ASP A 527 -28.15 -22.05 10.77
C ASP A 527 -29.52 -21.52 10.31
N SER A 528 -29.56 -20.79 9.20
CA SER A 528 -30.76 -20.12 8.68
C SER A 528 -31.86 -21.09 8.23
N GLU A 529 -31.53 -22.34 7.93
CA GLU A 529 -32.53 -23.35 7.56
C GLU A 529 -33.30 -23.87 8.78
N THR A 530 -32.59 -24.06 9.91
CA THR A 530 -33.15 -24.66 11.12
C THR A 530 -33.50 -23.63 12.21
N GLY A 531 -32.89 -22.45 12.16
CA GLY A 531 -32.93 -21.42 13.20
C GLY A 531 -32.04 -21.72 14.42
N GLU A 532 -31.30 -22.84 14.40
CA GLU A 532 -30.41 -23.24 15.50
C GLU A 532 -29.25 -22.26 15.65
N THR A 533 -28.91 -21.91 16.89
CA THR A 533 -27.73 -21.07 17.17
C THR A 533 -26.48 -21.93 17.15
N ILE A 534 -25.46 -21.46 16.45
CA ILE A 534 -24.15 -22.12 16.34
C ILE A 534 -23.25 -21.50 17.40
N GLU A 535 -22.72 -22.33 18.29
CA GLU A 535 -21.75 -21.89 19.28
C GLU A 535 -20.45 -21.49 18.59
N THR A 536 -20.02 -20.26 18.85
CA THR A 536 -18.83 -19.66 18.23
C THR A 536 -17.90 -19.13 19.31
N THR A 537 -16.60 -19.15 19.03
CA THR A 537 -15.60 -18.42 19.80
C THR A 537 -15.17 -17.21 18.98
N MET A 538 -15.39 -16.00 19.51
CA MET A 538 -15.09 -14.74 18.83
C MET A 538 -13.87 -14.05 19.45
N ASN A 539 -13.04 -13.46 18.60
CA ASN A 539 -12.04 -12.46 18.94
C ASN A 539 -12.18 -11.29 17.97
N GLU A 540 -12.69 -10.17 18.46
CA GLU A 540 -13.08 -9.00 17.65
C GLU A 540 -14.00 -9.40 16.50
N ASN A 541 -13.55 -9.19 15.26
CA ASN A 541 -14.30 -9.44 14.03
C ASN A 541 -14.08 -10.84 13.45
N SER A 542 -13.24 -11.68 14.07
CA SER A 542 -12.97 -13.04 13.60
C SER A 542 -13.34 -14.08 14.63
N GLY A 543 -13.79 -15.23 14.19
CA GLY A 543 -14.19 -16.31 15.07
C GLY A 543 -14.04 -17.68 14.44
N TYR A 544 -14.34 -18.70 15.23
CA TYR A 544 -14.45 -20.07 14.73
C TYR A 544 -15.56 -20.84 15.42
N PHE A 545 -16.02 -21.90 14.74
CA PHE A 545 -16.86 -22.94 15.32
C PHE A 545 -16.39 -24.33 14.83
N THR A 546 -16.93 -25.38 15.44
CA THR A 546 -16.62 -26.77 15.06
C THR A 546 -17.68 -27.28 14.11
N MET A 547 -17.28 -27.78 12.93
CA MET A 547 -18.21 -28.25 11.90
C MET A 547 -19.02 -29.46 12.40
N PRO A 548 -20.37 -29.39 12.39
CA PRO A 548 -21.22 -30.53 12.75
C PRO A 548 -21.27 -31.56 11.62
N GLU A 549 -21.93 -32.71 11.89
CA GLU A 549 -22.18 -33.76 10.90
C GLU A 549 -23.41 -33.44 10.03
N LYS A 550 -23.47 -32.21 9.50
CA LYS A 550 -24.46 -31.73 8.54
C LYS A 550 -23.93 -30.53 7.77
N SER A 551 -24.37 -30.34 6.53
CA SER A 551 -24.18 -29.07 5.82
C SER A 551 -24.96 -27.95 6.51
N LEU A 552 -24.50 -26.71 6.38
CA LEU A 552 -25.06 -25.55 7.06
C LEU A 552 -25.35 -24.43 6.08
N LYS A 553 -26.43 -23.67 6.33
CA LYS A 553 -26.66 -22.38 5.67
C LYS A 553 -26.54 -21.27 6.71
N LEU A 554 -25.37 -20.69 6.85
CA LEU A 554 -25.03 -19.73 7.90
C LEU A 554 -25.66 -18.36 7.68
N LYS A 555 -26.22 -17.78 8.74
CA LYS A 555 -26.58 -16.36 8.79
C LYS A 555 -26.00 -15.73 10.06
N ALA A 556 -25.15 -14.71 9.90
CA ALA A 556 -24.71 -13.88 11.01
C ALA A 556 -25.83 -12.92 11.40
N ILE A 557 -26.15 -12.87 12.69
CA ILE A 557 -27.07 -11.88 13.26
C ILE A 557 -26.23 -10.72 13.79
N ILE A 558 -26.32 -9.60 13.09
CA ILE A 558 -25.65 -8.34 13.42
C ILE A 558 -26.71 -7.42 14.03
N VAL A 559 -26.38 -6.79 15.15
CA VAL A 559 -27.29 -5.89 15.87
C VAL A 559 -26.67 -4.50 15.98
N GLU A 560 -27.53 -3.50 15.96
CA GLU A 560 -27.15 -2.12 16.21
C GLU A 560 -26.65 -1.97 17.66
N VAL A 561 -25.55 -1.26 17.84
CA VAL A 561 -25.04 -0.89 19.16
C VAL A 561 -25.84 0.28 19.71
N GLU A 562 -25.86 0.42 21.02
CA GLU A 562 -26.50 1.56 21.67
C GLU A 562 -25.73 2.86 21.38
N LYS A 563 -26.45 3.95 21.11
CA LYS A 563 -25.91 5.22 20.61
C LYS A 563 -26.33 6.39 21.47
N ALA A 564 -25.51 7.43 21.48
CA ALA A 564 -25.81 8.74 22.02
C ALA A 564 -25.55 9.80 20.93
N ASP A 565 -26.57 10.60 20.61
CA ASP A 565 -26.40 11.78 19.78
C ASP A 565 -26.03 12.97 20.67
N VAL A 566 -24.87 13.55 20.41
CA VAL A 566 -24.24 14.54 21.27
C VAL A 566 -24.04 15.84 20.52
N ASN A 567 -24.51 16.95 21.10
CA ASN A 567 -24.24 18.29 20.60
C ASN A 567 -23.01 18.90 21.24
N LEU A 568 -22.26 19.69 20.48
CA LEU A 568 -21.23 20.58 20.99
C LEU A 568 -21.83 21.99 21.06
N ILE A 569 -21.90 22.56 22.26
CA ILE A 569 -22.53 23.87 22.51
C ILE A 569 -21.67 24.76 23.42
N GLY A 570 -22.03 26.04 23.52
CA GLY A 570 -21.38 27.02 24.39
C GLY A 570 -20.61 28.09 23.61
N ASP A 571 -19.51 28.56 24.18
CA ASP A 571 -18.69 29.69 23.71
C ASP A 571 -17.78 29.34 22.50
N LEU A 572 -18.32 28.65 21.50
CA LEU A 572 -17.55 28.12 20.36
C LEU A 572 -16.95 29.22 19.45
N ASP A 573 -17.58 30.40 19.43
CA ASP A 573 -17.14 31.55 18.64
C ASP A 573 -15.85 32.19 19.16
N LYS A 574 -15.50 31.94 20.43
CA LYS A 574 -14.25 32.39 21.06
C LYS A 574 -13.08 31.44 20.79
N LEU A 575 -13.34 30.27 20.21
CA LEU A 575 -12.32 29.24 19.94
C LEU A 575 -11.68 29.42 18.56
N GLU A 576 -10.36 29.23 18.52
CA GLU A 576 -9.61 29.02 17.29
C GLU A 576 -9.82 27.57 16.81
N SER A 577 -9.68 26.59 17.71
CA SER A 577 -9.90 25.17 17.41
C SER A 577 -10.39 24.36 18.61
N ILE A 578 -11.18 23.33 18.32
CA ILE A 578 -11.56 22.24 19.23
C ILE A 578 -11.80 21.01 18.37
N ASP A 579 -11.23 19.87 18.77
CA ASP A 579 -11.41 18.60 18.08
C ASP A 579 -11.81 17.51 19.08
N ILE A 580 -12.91 16.83 18.78
CA ILE A 580 -13.50 15.78 19.61
C ILE A 580 -13.54 14.49 18.80
N GLN A 581 -13.09 13.39 19.40
CA GLN A 581 -12.94 12.10 18.72
C GLN A 581 -13.46 10.94 19.59
N GLY A 582 -14.33 10.12 19.01
CA GLY A 582 -14.76 8.84 19.60
C GLY A 582 -13.83 7.70 19.17
N ASN A 583 -13.36 6.89 20.11
CA ASN A 583 -12.37 5.85 19.83
C ASN A 583 -12.93 4.59 19.15
N LYS A 584 -14.25 4.34 19.21
CA LYS A 584 -14.91 3.18 18.58
C LYS A 584 -15.84 3.60 17.45
N SER A 585 -16.66 4.63 17.64
CA SER A 585 -17.52 5.18 16.58
C SER A 585 -16.70 5.78 15.45
N LEU A 586 -15.48 6.26 15.75
CA LEU A 586 -14.67 7.12 14.89
C LEU A 586 -15.35 8.46 14.57
N THR A 587 -16.37 8.83 15.35
CA THR A 587 -17.07 10.10 15.21
C THR A 587 -16.14 11.26 15.54
N ARG A 588 -16.17 12.28 14.67
CA ARG A 588 -15.44 13.54 14.85
C ARG A 588 -16.39 14.72 14.87
N MET A 589 -16.17 15.60 15.85
CA MET A 589 -16.84 16.89 15.99
C MET A 589 -15.81 17.99 16.19
N ASN A 590 -16.18 19.20 15.78
CA ASN A 590 -15.41 20.42 16.00
C ASN A 590 -16.39 21.62 16.00
N LYS A 591 -15.86 22.84 16.08
CA LYS A 591 -16.70 24.05 16.13
C LYS A 591 -17.62 24.23 14.91
N ASP A 592 -17.28 23.64 13.76
CA ASP A 592 -18.05 23.71 12.52
C ASP A 592 -18.99 22.50 12.34
N LYS A 593 -18.67 21.37 12.98
CA LYS A 593 -19.47 20.14 13.00
C LYS A 593 -19.88 19.81 14.44
N ILE A 594 -20.95 20.47 14.87
CA ILE A 594 -21.41 20.48 16.27
C ILE A 594 -22.31 19.30 16.66
N LEU A 595 -22.61 18.36 15.76
CA LEU A 595 -23.42 17.18 16.06
C LEU A 595 -22.62 15.91 15.73
N GLY A 596 -22.60 14.96 16.65
CA GLY A 596 -21.96 13.67 16.48
C GLY A 596 -22.69 12.53 17.19
N THR A 597 -22.69 11.36 16.58
CA THR A 597 -23.27 10.14 17.16
C THR A 597 -22.15 9.26 17.71
N PHE A 598 -22.20 8.93 19.00
CA PHE A 598 -21.22 8.09 19.67
C PHE A 598 -21.84 6.77 20.14
N ILE A 599 -20.99 5.77 20.37
CA ILE A 599 -21.38 4.47 20.92
C ILE A 599 -21.35 4.54 22.44
N VAL A 600 -22.42 4.13 23.11
CA VAL A 600 -22.46 4.09 24.57
C VAL A 600 -21.37 3.15 25.12
N GLY A 601 -20.58 3.63 26.08
CA GLY A 601 -19.42 2.94 26.65
C GLY A 601 -18.12 3.06 25.83
N GLU A 602 -18.08 3.86 24.77
CA GLU A 602 -16.82 4.28 24.15
C GLU A 602 -16.14 5.43 24.92
N TYR A 603 -14.87 5.72 24.63
CA TYR A 603 -14.20 6.90 25.17
C TYR A 603 -14.19 8.02 24.12
N ILE A 604 -14.59 9.22 24.56
CA ILE A 604 -14.41 10.46 23.82
C ILE A 604 -13.14 11.14 24.31
N THR A 605 -12.30 11.57 23.38
CA THR A 605 -11.15 12.44 23.63
C THR A 605 -11.39 13.80 23.01
N ILE A 606 -11.19 14.86 23.79
CA ILE A 606 -11.20 16.25 23.34
C ILE A 606 -9.74 16.71 23.37
N LEU A 607 -9.20 17.05 22.21
CA LEU A 607 -7.84 17.57 22.06
C LEU A 607 -7.72 18.97 22.68
N PRO A 608 -6.49 19.46 22.91
CA PRO A 608 -6.27 20.78 23.51
C PRO A 608 -7.04 21.88 22.78
N VAL A 609 -7.89 22.58 23.54
CA VAL A 609 -8.73 23.66 23.02
C VAL A 609 -7.86 24.90 22.84
N THR A 610 -7.90 25.49 21.64
CA THR A 610 -7.16 26.72 21.35
C THR A 610 -8.12 27.89 21.29
N LEU A 611 -7.85 28.94 22.06
CA LEU A 611 -8.59 30.20 22.02
C LEU A 611 -8.09 31.11 20.91
N LYS A 612 -8.95 31.98 20.37
CA LYS A 612 -8.50 33.06 19.48
C LYS A 612 -7.51 33.96 20.23
N SER A 613 -6.56 34.55 19.52
CA SER A 613 -5.46 35.34 20.11
C SER A 613 -5.92 36.43 21.09
N GLN A 614 -7.09 37.02 20.85
CA GLN A 614 -7.69 38.06 21.72
C GLN A 614 -8.21 37.56 23.08
N TYR A 615 -8.31 36.24 23.29
CA TYR A 615 -8.77 35.61 24.53
C TYR A 615 -7.69 34.76 25.21
N GLN A 616 -6.57 34.49 24.53
CA GLN A 616 -5.61 33.47 24.95
C GLN A 616 -4.92 33.75 26.29
N ASP A 617 -4.66 35.02 26.60
CA ASP A 617 -3.91 35.41 27.79
C ASP A 617 -4.81 35.61 29.02
N ASP A 618 -6.07 35.99 28.82
CA ASP A 618 -6.95 36.48 29.89
C ASP A 618 -8.15 35.56 30.19
N TYR A 619 -8.30 34.42 29.50
CA TYR A 619 -9.46 33.52 29.67
C TYR A 619 -9.05 32.07 29.94
N ILE A 620 -9.92 31.32 30.62
CA ILE A 620 -9.83 29.86 30.85
C ILE A 620 -10.96 29.13 30.13
N VAL A 621 -10.71 27.88 29.76
CA VAL A 621 -11.68 27.00 29.12
C VAL A 621 -12.13 25.93 30.11
N THR A 622 -13.43 25.84 30.32
CA THR A 622 -14.07 24.76 31.08
C THR A 622 -14.90 23.91 30.12
N VAL A 623 -14.75 22.58 30.20
CA VAL A 623 -15.55 21.65 29.41
C VAL A 623 -16.43 20.83 30.35
N LYS A 624 -17.72 20.75 30.04
CA LYS A 624 -18.71 19.95 30.77
C LYS A 624 -19.41 18.98 29.83
N LYS A 625 -19.98 17.92 30.39
CA LYS A 625 -20.93 17.04 29.71
C LYS A 625 -22.31 17.17 30.35
N ILE A 626 -23.37 17.00 29.57
CA ILE A 626 -24.75 16.88 30.06
C ILE A 626 -25.19 15.43 29.91
N VAL A 627 -25.42 14.77 31.04
CA VAL A 627 -25.92 13.38 31.08
C VAL A 627 -27.24 13.38 31.82
N ASN A 628 -28.31 12.90 31.16
CA ASN A 628 -29.67 12.88 31.70
C ASN A 628 -30.13 14.26 32.25
N GLY A 629 -29.75 15.34 31.57
CA GLY A 629 -30.09 16.72 31.95
C GLY A 629 -29.29 17.30 33.11
N LYS A 630 -28.22 16.63 33.58
CA LYS A 630 -27.32 17.14 34.63
C LYS A 630 -25.96 17.49 34.04
N GLU A 631 -25.46 18.67 34.40
CA GLU A 631 -24.11 19.11 34.04
C GLU A 631 -23.05 18.49 34.95
N GLU A 632 -21.99 17.96 34.35
CA GLU A 632 -20.79 17.48 35.04
C GLU A 632 -19.53 18.06 34.37
N GLU A 633 -18.63 18.65 35.15
CA GLU A 633 -17.35 19.19 34.66
C GLU A 633 -16.36 18.07 34.37
N ILE A 634 -15.70 18.14 33.21
CA ILE A 634 -14.68 17.19 32.78
C ILE A 634 -13.31 17.75 33.15
N LYS A 635 -12.54 16.98 33.92
CA LYS A 635 -11.19 17.38 34.32
C LYS A 635 -10.24 17.28 33.14
N SER A 636 -9.43 18.33 32.93
CA SER A 636 -8.37 18.31 31.93
C SER A 636 -7.13 17.60 32.45
N GLU A 637 -6.49 16.78 31.60
CA GLU A 637 -5.14 16.26 31.81
C GLU A 637 -4.24 16.77 30.68
N TYR A 638 -3.19 17.53 31.03
CA TYR A 638 -2.25 18.13 30.06
C TYR A 638 -2.94 18.95 28.95
N GLY A 639 -4.05 19.62 29.28
CA GLY A 639 -4.84 20.43 28.35
C GLY A 639 -5.82 19.65 27.48
N SER A 640 -5.85 18.31 27.55
CA SER A 640 -6.84 17.48 26.87
C SER A 640 -7.92 16.99 27.84
N TYR A 641 -9.08 16.60 27.34
CA TYR A 641 -10.17 16.04 28.14
C TYR A 641 -10.52 14.64 27.65
N SER A 642 -10.86 13.73 28.55
CA SER A 642 -11.27 12.37 28.18
C SER A 642 -12.33 11.83 29.14
N PHE A 643 -13.34 11.16 28.60
CA PHE A 643 -14.42 10.56 29.38
C PHE A 643 -15.11 9.43 28.61
N SER A 644 -15.77 8.52 29.34
CA SER A 644 -16.61 7.47 28.75
C SER A 644 -17.98 8.02 28.40
N VAL A 645 -18.52 7.62 27.26
CA VAL A 645 -19.90 7.91 26.84
C VAL A 645 -20.86 7.12 27.71
N GLU A 646 -21.79 7.83 28.34
CA GLU A 646 -22.81 7.26 29.21
C GLU A 646 -24.18 7.27 28.51
N GLU A 647 -25.05 6.35 28.93
CA GLU A 647 -26.45 6.36 28.50
C GLU A 647 -27.12 7.68 28.94
N GLY A 648 -27.72 8.38 27.97
CA GLY A 648 -28.33 9.69 28.19
C GLY A 648 -27.39 10.88 28.12
N LEU A 649 -26.14 10.72 27.64
CA LEU A 649 -25.29 11.84 27.22
C LEU A 649 -25.94 12.58 26.05
N THR A 650 -26.13 13.89 26.17
CA THR A 650 -26.77 14.72 25.13
C THR A 650 -25.90 15.87 24.64
N ASP A 651 -25.03 16.42 25.49
CA ASP A 651 -24.27 17.62 25.13
C ASP A 651 -22.86 17.62 25.74
N ILE A 652 -21.93 18.22 25.01
CA ILE A 652 -20.63 18.69 25.48
C ILE A 652 -20.68 20.22 25.44
N VAL A 653 -20.49 20.85 26.60
CA VAL A 653 -20.58 22.29 26.78
C VAL A 653 -19.19 22.87 26.99
N VAL A 654 -18.82 23.84 26.15
CA VAL A 654 -17.56 24.58 26.30
C VAL A 654 -17.87 25.99 26.81
N SER A 655 -17.29 26.36 27.94
CA SER A 655 -17.44 27.68 28.54
C SER A 655 -16.08 28.38 28.60
N VAL A 656 -16.04 29.65 28.18
CA VAL A 656 -14.83 30.48 28.19
C VAL A 656 -15.04 31.62 29.16
N GLU A 657 -14.35 31.56 30.29
CA GLU A 657 -14.49 32.48 31.42
C GLU A 657 -13.24 33.33 31.58
N GLU A 658 -13.38 34.60 31.96
CA GLU A 658 -12.24 35.48 32.22
C GLU A 658 -11.45 34.92 33.41
N LYS A 659 -10.12 34.81 33.26
CA LYS A 659 -9.21 34.50 34.36
C LYS A 659 -9.53 35.47 35.48
N ALA A 660 -9.78 34.95 36.67
CA ALA A 660 -9.99 35.79 37.84
C ALA A 660 -8.82 36.78 37.93
N GLN A 661 -9.11 38.08 37.74
CA GLN A 661 -8.09 39.10 37.84
C GLN A 661 -7.40 38.98 39.19
N VAL A 662 -6.08 39.14 39.15
CA VAL A 662 -5.18 39.15 40.28
C VAL A 662 -5.75 40.02 41.40
N LYS A 663 -6.41 39.40 42.38
CA LYS A 663 -6.83 40.06 43.60
C LYS A 663 -5.67 39.94 44.58
N SER A 664 -5.07 41.08 44.92
CA SER A 664 -4.33 41.17 46.17
C SER A 664 -5.31 40.80 47.29
N PHE A 665 -5.00 39.76 48.05
CA PHE A 665 -5.74 39.40 49.24
C PHE A 665 -4.91 39.77 50.46
N LYS A 666 -5.54 40.13 51.56
CA LYS A 666 -4.90 40.30 52.86
C LYS A 666 -5.06 39.03 53.67
N ALA A 667 -3.96 38.54 54.23
CA ALA A 667 -3.99 37.47 55.22
C ALA A 667 -3.85 38.06 56.63
N THR A 668 -4.84 37.87 57.48
CA THR A 668 -4.70 38.16 58.92
C THR A 668 -4.26 36.89 59.63
N ILE A 669 -3.07 36.91 60.23
CA ILE A 669 -2.49 35.74 60.91
C ILE A 669 -2.57 35.94 62.42
N ASN A 670 -3.29 35.05 63.10
CA ASN A 670 -3.34 34.97 64.55
C ASN A 670 -2.56 33.73 65.02
N LYS A 671 -1.40 33.93 65.67
CA LYS A 671 -0.54 32.83 66.13
C LYS A 671 0.08 33.10 67.51
N PRO A 672 0.42 32.06 68.31
CA PRO A 672 1.16 32.21 69.57
C PRO A 672 2.60 32.71 69.35
N ASP A 673 3.20 33.28 70.40
CA ASP A 673 4.61 33.68 70.41
C ASP A 673 5.53 32.47 70.18
N GLY A 674 6.55 32.64 69.32
CA GLY A 674 7.53 31.58 68.99
C GLY A 674 7.16 30.65 67.82
N VAL A 675 6.00 30.82 67.17
CA VAL A 675 5.62 30.07 65.95
C VAL A 675 6.11 30.78 64.69
N ASN A 676 6.84 30.08 63.82
CA ASN A 676 7.25 30.52 62.49
C ASN A 676 6.39 29.85 61.41
N LEU A 677 6.01 30.62 60.38
CA LEU A 677 5.23 30.13 59.24
C LEU A 677 6.02 30.31 57.95
N THR A 678 6.01 29.29 57.10
CA THR A 678 6.48 29.38 55.72
C THR A 678 5.34 29.03 54.78
N PHE A 679 5.34 29.64 53.59
CA PHE A 679 4.23 29.55 52.65
C PHE A 679 4.74 29.13 51.28
N LYS A 680 3.93 28.35 50.56
CA LYS A 680 4.09 28.16 49.12
C LYS A 680 2.83 28.56 48.39
N VAL A 681 3.00 29.28 47.29
CA VAL A 681 1.93 29.66 46.37
C VAL A 681 2.19 28.95 45.05
N ASN A 682 1.23 28.15 44.57
CA ASN A 682 1.37 27.32 43.37
C ASN A 682 2.71 26.57 43.35
N PHE A 683 3.02 25.91 44.46
CA PHE A 683 4.25 25.10 44.67
C PHE A 683 5.57 25.89 44.70
N LYS A 684 5.55 27.24 44.64
CA LYS A 684 6.73 28.09 44.79
C LYS A 684 6.78 28.72 46.18
N SER A 685 7.94 28.66 46.84
CA SER A 685 8.15 29.28 48.16
C SER A 685 8.03 30.81 48.06
N VAL A 686 7.27 31.40 48.99
CA VAL A 686 7.11 32.86 49.11
C VAL A 686 7.54 33.32 50.49
N THR A 687 8.09 34.53 50.57
CA THR A 687 8.60 35.12 51.82
C THR A 687 7.54 35.88 52.61
N SER A 688 6.43 36.27 51.98
CA SER A 688 5.28 36.92 52.62
C SER A 688 3.97 36.53 51.91
N LEU A 689 2.83 36.65 52.59
CA LEU A 689 1.49 36.53 51.97
C LEU A 689 0.97 37.86 51.40
N ASP A 690 1.71 38.97 51.60
CA ASP A 690 1.41 40.27 50.98
C ASP A 690 1.80 40.28 49.49
N ASP A 691 2.50 39.23 49.04
CA ASP A 691 2.84 39.01 47.65
C ASP A 691 1.62 38.55 46.85
N THR A 692 1.51 39.09 45.64
CA THR A 692 0.40 38.89 44.72
C THR A 692 0.19 37.40 44.38
N LEU A 693 -0.97 36.82 44.72
CA LEU A 693 -1.36 35.48 44.25
C LEU A 693 -1.56 35.55 42.73
N ILE A 694 -0.60 35.02 41.97
CA ILE A 694 -0.78 34.76 40.54
C ILE A 694 -1.56 33.45 40.43
N PRO A 695 -2.76 33.39 39.83
CA PRO A 695 -3.43 32.13 39.58
C PRO A 695 -2.55 31.20 38.74
N GLY A 696 -2.64 29.88 38.97
CA GLY A 696 -2.01 28.91 38.07
C GLY A 696 -2.65 28.95 36.67
N ASP A 697 -2.11 28.15 35.74
CA ASP A 697 -2.61 28.09 34.35
C ASP A 697 -4.10 27.71 34.26
N ASP A 698 -4.64 27.09 35.31
CA ASP A 698 -6.06 26.75 35.48
C ASP A 698 -6.92 27.85 36.14
N GLY A 699 -6.39 29.06 36.31
CA GLY A 699 -7.08 30.19 36.92
C GLY A 699 -7.25 30.08 38.44
N LYS A 700 -6.62 29.11 39.10
CA LYS A 700 -6.77 28.84 40.54
C LYS A 700 -5.47 29.13 41.30
N ALA A 701 -5.58 29.82 42.43
CA ALA A 701 -4.45 30.06 43.34
C ALA A 701 -4.44 29.01 44.45
N ARG A 702 -3.31 28.30 44.61
CA ARG A 702 -3.11 27.28 45.65
C ARG A 702 -2.15 27.81 46.71
N LEU A 703 -2.61 27.95 47.94
CA LEU A 703 -1.76 28.31 49.08
C LEU A 703 -1.49 27.08 49.95
N GLU A 704 -0.22 26.81 50.25
CA GLU A 704 0.23 25.83 51.26
C GLU A 704 0.85 26.56 52.46
N ILE A 705 0.47 26.15 53.67
CA ILE A 705 0.93 26.76 54.94
C ILE A 705 1.71 25.72 55.75
N PHE A 706 2.96 26.02 56.08
CA PHE A 706 3.84 25.18 56.88
C PHE A 706 4.11 25.84 58.24
N VAL A 707 3.91 25.11 59.34
CA VAL A 707 4.14 25.59 60.70
C VAL A 707 5.45 25.02 61.24
N ASN A 708 6.42 25.89 61.57
CA ASN A 708 7.75 25.55 62.07
C ASN A 708 8.52 24.51 61.22
N GLU A 709 8.29 24.48 59.91
CA GLU A 709 8.82 23.56 58.87
C GLU A 709 8.66 22.04 59.12
N TYR A 710 8.62 21.56 60.36
CA TYR A 710 8.64 20.14 60.77
C TYR A 710 7.68 19.82 61.93
N ALA A 711 6.79 20.74 62.32
CA ALA A 711 5.81 20.45 63.38
C ALA A 711 4.81 19.38 62.91
N LYS A 712 4.41 18.49 63.81
CA LYS A 712 3.42 17.44 63.48
C LYS A 712 2.01 18.04 63.52
N PRO A 713 1.05 17.52 62.70
CA PRO A 713 -0.36 17.95 62.75
C PRO A 713 -1.05 17.79 64.13
N SER A 714 -0.43 17.07 65.06
CA SER A 714 -0.86 16.91 66.45
C SER A 714 -0.57 18.13 67.33
N ASP A 715 0.38 18.98 66.96
CA ASP A 715 0.96 19.98 67.86
C ASP A 715 0.23 21.34 67.76
N TYR A 716 -0.49 21.56 66.66
CA TYR A 716 -1.22 22.79 66.38
C TYR A 716 -2.58 22.50 65.71
N ASN A 717 -3.55 23.37 65.94
CA ASN A 717 -4.74 23.53 65.13
C ASN A 717 -4.53 24.70 64.17
N VAL A 718 -4.71 24.46 62.87
CA VAL A 718 -4.67 25.50 61.84
C VAL A 718 -6.07 25.57 61.23
N GLN A 719 -6.71 26.72 61.39
CA GLN A 719 -8.01 27.01 60.80
C GLN A 719 -7.88 28.18 59.84
N VAL A 720 -8.44 28.05 58.64
CA VAL A 720 -8.43 29.10 57.61
C VAL A 720 -9.87 29.44 57.25
N LEU A 721 -10.20 30.72 57.44
CA LEU A 721 -11.53 31.26 57.23
C LEU A 721 -11.50 32.30 56.11
N ASP A 722 -12.55 32.33 55.29
CA ASP A 722 -12.79 33.42 54.35
C ASP A 722 -13.39 34.67 55.03
N ASN A 723 -13.62 35.73 54.25
CA ASN A 723 -14.23 36.98 54.70
C ASN A 723 -15.65 36.87 55.27
N GLU A 724 -16.34 35.75 55.04
CA GLU A 724 -17.67 35.46 55.60
C GLU A 724 -17.58 34.53 56.83
N ASN A 725 -16.37 34.20 57.29
CA ASN A 725 -16.04 33.26 58.36
C ASN A 725 -16.39 31.79 58.05
N ASN A 726 -16.47 31.41 56.78
CA ASN A 726 -16.64 30.01 56.37
C ASN A 726 -15.29 29.30 56.28
N GLU A 727 -15.25 28.03 56.64
CA GLU A 727 -14.03 27.20 56.56
C GLU A 727 -13.73 26.79 55.11
N VAL A 728 -12.52 27.08 54.64
CA VAL A 728 -12.12 26.81 53.25
C VAL A 728 -11.60 25.36 53.13
N VAL A 729 -12.06 24.62 52.12
CA VAL A 729 -11.84 23.17 51.96
C VAL A 729 -10.35 22.82 51.71
N ALA A 730 -9.90 21.72 52.33
CA ALA A 730 -8.51 21.24 52.38
C ALA A 730 -8.30 19.82 51.82
N VAL A 731 -7.16 19.56 51.16
CA VAL A 731 -6.63 18.22 50.88
C VAL A 731 -5.39 17.99 51.76
N SER A 732 -5.38 16.93 52.57
CA SER A 732 -4.37 16.71 53.63
C SER A 732 -3.27 15.73 53.22
N GLY A 733 -2.02 16.17 53.33
CA GLY A 733 -0.83 15.33 53.35
C GLY A 733 0.32 16.08 54.02
N VAL A 734 0.54 15.81 55.32
CA VAL A 734 1.67 16.31 56.15
C VAL A 734 1.82 17.84 56.14
N THR A 735 1.16 18.53 57.09
CA THR A 735 1.29 19.99 57.36
C THR A 735 1.34 20.88 56.11
N SER A 736 0.70 20.41 55.04
CA SER A 736 0.52 21.06 53.76
C SER A 736 -0.98 21.08 53.56
N VAL A 737 -1.59 22.27 53.64
CA VAL A 737 -3.01 22.42 53.38
C VAL A 737 -3.14 23.33 52.17
N ALA A 738 -3.59 22.77 51.05
CA ALA A 738 -3.80 23.50 49.81
C ALA A 738 -5.21 24.10 49.79
N TYR A 739 -5.30 25.43 49.74
CA TYR A 739 -6.58 26.17 49.68
C TYR A 739 -6.78 26.83 48.32
N MET A 740 -8.04 26.90 47.87
CA MET A 740 -8.46 27.75 46.74
C MET A 740 -9.00 29.07 47.30
N ILE A 741 -8.30 30.18 47.01
CA ILE A 741 -8.60 31.48 47.63
C ILE A 741 -9.23 32.43 46.60
N TYR A 742 -10.37 33.02 46.95
CA TYR A 742 -11.10 34.00 46.11
C TYR A 742 -11.30 35.37 46.82
N SER A 743 -10.86 35.53 48.08
CA SER A 743 -11.08 36.69 48.96
C SER A 743 -10.01 36.81 50.06
N ASP A 744 -10.03 37.87 50.88
CA ASP A 744 -9.14 37.98 52.05
C ASP A 744 -9.42 36.82 53.03
N ILE A 745 -8.39 36.40 53.76
CA ILE A 745 -8.47 35.22 54.64
C ILE A 745 -7.96 35.53 56.05
N THR A 746 -8.49 34.81 57.03
CA THR A 746 -7.96 34.78 58.40
C THR A 746 -7.41 33.40 58.71
N ILE A 747 -6.14 33.35 59.11
CA ILE A 747 -5.44 32.12 59.51
C ILE A 747 -5.31 32.13 61.03
N ASN A 748 -6.02 31.24 61.70
CA ASN A 748 -5.97 31.05 63.14
C ASN A 748 -5.12 29.83 63.47
N ILE A 749 -4.02 30.04 64.18
CA ILE A 749 -3.17 28.98 64.69
C ILE A 749 -3.28 28.96 66.20
N THR A 750 -3.68 27.82 66.74
CA THR A 750 -3.71 27.59 68.19
C THR A 750 -2.84 26.38 68.51
N ALA A 751 -2.04 26.47 69.56
CA ALA A 751 -1.37 25.29 70.10
C ALA A 751 -2.45 24.32 70.60
N LYS A 752 -2.31 23.04 70.27
CA LYS A 752 -3.22 22.00 70.79
C LYS A 752 -2.87 21.64 72.23
#